data_AF-A0A2E7JPA5-F1
#
_entry.id   AF-A0A2E7JPA5-F1
#
_cell.length_a   1.000
_cell.length_b   1.000
_cell.length_c   1.000
_cell.angle_alpha   90.00
_cell.angle_beta   90.00
_cell.angle_gamma   90.00
#
_symmetry.space_group_name_H-M   'P 1'
#
loop_
_entity.id
_entity.type
_entity.pdbx_description
1 polymer ?
#
loop_
_entity_poly.entity_id
_entity_poly.type
_entity_poly.pdbx_seq_one_letter_code
_entity_poly.pdbx_strand_id
1 'polypeptide(L)'
;MSKQSLILPSLVSLYGLTVLQSAWLHEDAFITLRSVDNFLAGFGPTWNPGERVQAFTHPLWFVVLTIAVGLTGEVFYTSILLGLAASIAAVLVLVLRLAPSLAHAAVAVALLCSSKAFIDFSTSGLGNPLSHLLLALFAAQYFSARCDRRALVLLSFAASLATCTRIDAMLLYVPPLVATAWRLRTASALAALAAGFAPLALWELFSLCYYGFLFPNTAYGKLNTGIASTALVQQGFYYLYNSLRVDLPTLFAIGGACAGLCYARRWDHLPLAAGLLLYLAYTVMIGGDYMSGRFLSIPFFGAALLIARLLPTHKYLPIAPFAILVAGLAMPHAPLTSGPDYHGARGDHHIVDERASYYQHTGLWPALATDESFPSHQWVDLGRTITARTAAEQQVVTTFVNLGILGYYAGPHAHHIDVLGITDPLLSRLPAYDDATWAPGHFARIVAEGYIETRLYGYNLISDPNLATYYDRLQTIISGPLFSGERWEAIWAMHTGAYDHLIDYRFYRYPDADERQRSQASLSPPIHPRPAPLTRMIEAGNTYFARRQLKRAARAYSEAIAIAPDEPFPHHNLGATYLSLGDPSRARIAFSQSAALGSQVPETYRALIWLAQKANDSEALQNTLTLAHRHLPTDALPSLYQNAKFEP
;
A
#
# COMPACT_ATOMS: atom_id res chain seq x y z
N MET A 1 23.31 47.42 -3.72
CA MET A 1 22.39 46.32 -3.31
C MET A 1 21.92 46.60 -1.90
N SER A 2 20.60 46.68 -1.66
CA SER A 2 20.10 46.95 -0.30
C SER A 2 20.39 45.74 0.60
N LYS A 3 20.57 45.94 1.91
CA LYS A 3 20.77 44.80 2.86
C LYS A 3 19.65 43.75 2.74
N GLN A 4 18.45 44.17 2.35
CA GLN A 4 17.30 43.30 2.08
C GLN A 4 17.46 42.41 0.84
N SER A 5 18.22 42.83 -0.18
CA SER A 5 18.41 42.05 -1.41
C SER A 5 19.35 40.84 -1.25
N LEU A 6 20.11 40.76 -0.15
CA LEU A 6 21.01 39.64 0.13
C LEU A 6 20.42 38.64 1.14
N ILE A 7 19.70 39.11 2.15
CA ILE A 7 19.20 38.27 3.24
C ILE A 7 18.15 37.25 2.76
N LEU A 8 17.24 37.65 1.88
CA LEU A 8 16.20 36.76 1.37
C LEU A 8 16.81 35.55 0.63
N PRO A 9 17.71 35.72 -0.36
CA PRO A 9 18.47 34.61 -0.93
C PRO A 9 19.19 33.77 0.12
N SER A 10 19.83 34.39 1.12
CA SER A 10 20.54 33.65 2.18
C SER A 10 19.61 32.76 3.02
N LEU A 11 18.39 33.19 3.33
CA LEU A 11 17.41 32.37 4.06
C LEU A 11 16.98 31.15 3.24
N VAL A 12 16.68 31.34 1.96
CA VAL A 12 16.28 30.25 1.06
C VAL A 12 17.46 29.30 0.82
N SER A 13 18.68 29.82 0.68
CA SER A 13 19.89 29.01 0.55
C SER A 13 20.19 28.21 1.82
N LEU A 14 20.09 28.81 3.01
CA LEU A 14 20.25 28.10 4.28
C LEU A 14 19.29 26.91 4.36
N TYR A 15 18.02 27.17 4.07
CA TYR A 15 16.98 26.14 4.03
C TYR A 15 17.28 25.04 3.01
N GLY A 16 17.53 25.43 1.76
CA GLY A 16 17.82 24.50 0.67
C GLY A 16 19.03 23.62 0.96
N LEU A 17 20.10 24.17 1.52
CA LEU A 17 21.28 23.41 1.94
C LEU A 17 20.96 22.44 3.07
N THR A 18 20.15 22.82 4.05
CA THR A 18 19.74 21.92 5.15
C THR A 18 18.94 20.72 4.63
N VAL A 19 17.99 20.97 3.72
CA VAL A 19 17.20 19.91 3.07
C VAL A 19 18.06 19.02 2.19
N LEU A 20 18.96 19.60 1.38
CA LEU A 20 19.89 18.86 0.53
C LEU A 20 20.81 17.95 1.34
N GLN A 21 21.31 18.42 2.49
CA GLN A 21 22.15 17.64 3.39
C GLN A 21 21.42 16.40 3.91
N SER A 22 20.12 16.53 4.19
CA SER A 22 19.27 15.46 4.71
C SER A 22 18.53 14.67 3.63
N ALA A 23 18.83 14.89 2.34
CA ALA A 23 18.03 14.34 1.25
C ALA A 23 18.14 12.81 1.12
N TRP A 24 16.99 12.13 1.02
CA TRP A 24 16.90 10.66 0.99
C TRP A 24 15.54 10.19 0.46
N LEU A 25 15.40 8.90 0.13
CA LEU A 25 14.11 8.26 -0.14
C LEU A 25 13.74 7.23 0.92
N HIS A 26 12.47 7.28 1.34
CA HIS A 26 11.88 6.32 2.25
C HIS A 26 11.54 5.01 1.52
N GLU A 27 11.60 3.89 2.24
CA GLU A 27 11.16 2.56 1.79
C GLU A 27 9.72 2.55 1.24
N ASP A 28 8.73 2.95 2.05
CA ASP A 28 7.33 3.18 1.62
C ASP A 28 7.15 4.02 0.35
N ALA A 29 8.07 4.93 0.02
CA ALA A 29 7.94 5.71 -1.22
C ALA A 29 7.96 4.78 -2.43
N PHE A 30 8.74 3.69 -2.36
CA PHE A 30 8.82 2.68 -3.41
C PHE A 30 7.50 1.91 -3.61
N ILE A 31 6.58 1.95 -2.65
CA ILE A 31 5.21 1.44 -2.85
C ILE A 31 4.54 2.17 -4.02
N THR A 32 4.59 3.50 -3.96
CA THR A 32 4.05 4.37 -5.02
C THR A 32 4.90 4.30 -6.28
N LEU A 33 6.23 4.25 -6.16
CA LEU A 33 7.11 4.20 -7.34
C LEU A 33 6.92 2.92 -8.16
N ARG A 34 6.59 1.77 -7.54
CA ARG A 34 6.23 0.57 -8.30
C ARG A 34 4.92 0.76 -9.05
N SER A 35 3.93 1.43 -8.45
CA SER A 35 2.69 1.78 -9.16
C SER A 35 2.92 2.77 -10.30
N VAL A 36 3.88 3.69 -10.15
CA VAL A 36 4.33 4.58 -11.23
C VAL A 36 4.94 3.76 -12.37
N ASP A 37 5.88 2.88 -12.06
CA ASP A 37 6.56 2.03 -13.04
C ASP A 37 5.57 1.11 -13.77
N ASN A 38 4.67 0.46 -13.04
CA ASN A 38 3.59 -0.35 -13.61
C ASN A 38 2.67 0.47 -14.53
N PHE A 39 2.33 1.71 -14.15
CA PHE A 39 1.50 2.58 -14.99
C PHE A 39 2.21 2.96 -16.28
N LEU A 40 3.47 3.39 -16.19
CA LEU A 40 4.29 3.75 -17.35
C LEU A 40 4.56 2.56 -18.28
N ALA A 41 4.67 1.35 -17.72
CA ALA A 41 4.82 0.10 -18.48
C ALA A 41 3.49 -0.44 -19.05
N GLY A 42 2.35 0.21 -18.79
CA GLY A 42 1.04 -0.16 -19.35
C GLY A 42 0.25 -1.20 -18.54
N PHE A 43 0.68 -1.56 -17.33
CA PHE A 43 -0.05 -2.45 -16.42
C PHE A 43 -1.14 -1.73 -15.60
N GLY A 44 -1.21 -0.39 -15.69
CA GLY A 44 -2.13 0.45 -14.93
C GLY A 44 -1.60 0.83 -13.53
N PRO A 45 -2.28 1.75 -12.82
CA PRO A 45 -1.81 2.29 -11.53
C PRO A 45 -2.06 1.29 -10.39
N THR A 46 -1.32 0.19 -10.40
CA THR A 46 -1.51 -0.99 -9.54
C THR A 46 -0.20 -1.42 -8.88
N TRP A 47 -0.28 -2.13 -7.76
CA TRP A 47 0.89 -2.73 -7.12
C TRP A 47 1.28 -4.07 -7.76
N ASN A 48 0.32 -4.98 -7.86
CA ASN A 48 0.43 -6.24 -8.58
C ASN A 48 -0.29 -6.11 -9.93
N PRO A 49 0.41 -6.28 -11.08
CA PRO A 49 -0.25 -6.29 -12.38
C PRO A 49 -1.39 -7.31 -12.44
N GLY A 50 -2.52 -6.90 -13.03
CA GLY A 50 -3.76 -7.69 -13.10
C GLY A 50 -4.71 -7.52 -11.91
N GLU A 51 -4.30 -6.80 -10.86
CA GLU A 51 -5.14 -6.47 -9.71
C GLU A 51 -5.30 -4.96 -9.59
N ARG A 52 -6.51 -4.46 -9.82
CA ARG A 52 -6.84 -3.05 -9.63
C ARG A 52 -6.97 -2.76 -8.14
N VAL A 53 -5.82 -2.57 -7.49
CA VAL A 53 -5.67 -2.22 -6.07
C VAL A 53 -4.86 -0.93 -5.94
N GLN A 54 -5.44 0.06 -5.27
CA GLN A 54 -4.76 1.33 -4.96
C GLN A 54 -3.91 1.17 -3.69
N ALA A 55 -2.62 0.84 -3.87
CA ALA A 55 -1.67 0.71 -2.76
C ALA A 55 -1.14 2.07 -2.23
N PHE A 56 -1.12 3.10 -3.07
CA PHE A 56 -0.67 4.44 -2.68
C PHE A 56 -1.79 5.26 -2.02
N THR A 57 -1.40 6.14 -1.08
CA THR A 57 -2.32 6.97 -0.27
C THR A 57 -2.40 8.43 -0.72
N HIS A 58 -1.66 8.77 -1.77
CA HIS A 58 -1.41 10.15 -2.19
C HIS A 58 -1.55 10.32 -3.70
N PRO A 59 -2.78 10.16 -4.26
CA PRO A 59 -3.06 10.28 -5.69
C PRO A 59 -2.42 11.44 -6.44
N LEU A 60 -2.46 12.64 -5.87
CA LEU A 60 -1.88 13.81 -6.53
C LEU A 60 -0.36 13.68 -6.66
N TRP A 61 0.30 13.16 -5.63
CA TRP A 61 1.73 12.91 -5.65
C TRP A 61 2.09 11.75 -6.60
N PHE A 62 1.26 10.70 -6.68
CA PHE A 62 1.38 9.66 -7.70
C PHE A 62 1.36 10.22 -9.12
N VAL A 63 0.42 11.12 -9.44
CA VAL A 63 0.33 11.77 -10.75
C VAL A 63 1.56 12.63 -11.05
N VAL A 64 2.01 13.43 -10.07
CA VAL A 64 3.22 14.27 -10.21
C VAL A 64 4.46 13.42 -10.46
N LEU A 65 4.66 12.35 -9.68
CA LEU A 65 5.75 11.41 -9.87
C LEU A 65 5.69 10.73 -11.23
N THR A 66 4.50 10.26 -11.64
CA THR A 66 4.30 9.60 -12.93
C THR A 66 4.72 10.47 -14.10
N ILE A 67 4.29 11.73 -14.10
CA ILE A 67 4.65 12.68 -15.17
C ILE A 67 6.15 12.93 -15.18
N ALA A 68 6.75 13.22 -14.01
CA ALA A 68 8.17 13.55 -13.94
C ALA A 68 9.07 12.37 -14.30
N VAL A 69 8.80 11.19 -13.73
CA VAL A 69 9.54 9.96 -14.03
C VAL A 69 9.37 9.56 -15.50
N GLY A 70 8.18 9.70 -16.07
CA GLY A 70 7.95 9.46 -17.50
C GLY A 70 8.75 10.38 -18.42
N LEU A 71 9.09 11.60 -17.95
CA LEU A 71 9.92 12.55 -18.70
C LEU A 71 11.43 12.31 -18.50
N THR A 72 11.86 11.88 -17.32
CA THR A 72 13.29 11.73 -16.99
C THR A 72 13.82 10.31 -17.24
N GLY A 73 12.95 9.30 -17.20
CA GLY A 73 13.34 7.89 -17.18
C GLY A 73 14.09 7.48 -15.91
N GLU A 74 14.12 8.34 -14.89
CA GLU A 74 14.92 8.20 -13.70
C GLU A 74 14.02 8.40 -12.48
N VAL A 75 14.10 7.51 -11.49
CA VAL A 75 13.15 7.49 -10.37
C VAL A 75 13.72 8.09 -9.09
N PHE A 76 14.99 7.79 -8.78
CA PHE A 76 15.61 8.11 -7.51
C PHE A 76 15.87 9.62 -7.37
N TYR A 77 16.67 10.18 -8.28
CA TYR A 77 17.01 11.62 -8.28
C TYR A 77 15.79 12.48 -8.59
N THR A 78 14.93 12.05 -9.51
CA THR A 78 13.70 12.78 -9.88
C THR A 78 12.78 12.94 -8.67
N SER A 79 12.59 11.90 -7.86
CA SER A 79 11.77 11.97 -6.65
C SER A 79 12.35 12.94 -5.60
N ILE A 80 13.67 12.91 -5.39
CA ILE A 80 14.36 13.84 -4.48
C ILE A 80 14.24 15.29 -4.98
N LEU A 81 14.48 15.53 -6.27
CA LEU A 81 14.41 16.86 -6.88
C LEU A 81 13.00 17.45 -6.84
N LEU A 82 11.97 16.63 -7.08
CA LEU A 82 10.58 17.06 -6.92
C LEU A 82 10.25 17.44 -5.48
N GLY A 83 10.68 16.62 -4.51
CA GLY A 83 10.51 16.91 -3.09
C GLY A 83 11.18 18.23 -2.71
N LEU A 84 12.44 18.41 -3.12
CA LEU A 84 13.20 19.63 -2.91
C LEU A 84 12.52 20.86 -3.54
N ALA A 85 12.07 20.75 -4.79
CA ALA A 85 11.41 21.84 -5.51
C ALA A 85 10.09 22.25 -4.81
N ALA A 86 9.24 21.29 -4.46
CA ALA A 86 8.00 21.56 -3.73
C ALA A 86 8.27 22.18 -2.36
N SER A 87 9.30 21.69 -1.66
CA SER A 87 9.71 22.17 -0.34
C SER A 87 10.25 23.60 -0.38
N ILE A 88 11.14 23.92 -1.34
CA ILE A 88 11.61 25.29 -1.58
C ILE A 88 10.45 26.21 -1.98
N ALA A 89 9.55 25.76 -2.85
CA ALA A 89 8.38 26.53 -3.24
C ALA A 89 7.48 26.87 -2.03
N ALA A 90 7.28 25.93 -1.10
CA ALA A 90 6.52 26.17 0.13
C ALA A 90 7.16 27.29 0.97
N VAL A 91 8.49 27.25 1.15
CA VAL A 91 9.23 28.28 1.88
C VAL A 91 9.21 29.62 1.15
N LEU A 92 9.31 29.64 -0.18
CA LEU A 92 9.19 30.87 -0.96
C LEU A 92 7.82 31.53 -0.79
N VAL A 93 6.73 30.75 -0.80
CA VAL A 93 5.38 31.28 -0.52
C VAL A 93 5.30 31.82 0.90
N LEU A 94 5.84 31.10 1.89
CA LEU A 94 5.90 31.55 3.28
C LEU A 94 6.61 32.90 3.41
N VAL A 95 7.82 33.02 2.85
CA VAL A 95 8.66 34.21 2.99
C VAL A 95 8.13 35.39 2.19
N LEU A 96 7.63 35.17 0.97
CA LEU A 96 7.24 36.25 0.05
C LEU A 96 5.79 36.70 0.20
N ARG A 97 4.89 35.85 0.70
CA ARG A 97 3.44 36.13 0.73
C ARG A 97 2.84 36.13 2.12
N LEU A 98 3.42 35.41 3.07
CA LEU A 98 2.80 35.16 4.39
C LEU A 98 3.50 35.87 5.54
N ALA A 99 4.82 35.94 5.52
CA ALA A 99 5.61 36.61 6.54
C ALA A 99 5.40 38.15 6.48
N PRO A 100 5.05 38.82 7.60
CA PRO A 100 4.83 40.27 7.62
C PRO A 100 6.09 41.10 7.35
N SER A 101 7.28 40.57 7.68
CA SER A 101 8.56 41.22 7.40
C SER A 101 9.67 40.19 7.28
N LEU A 102 10.83 40.63 6.79
CA LEU A 102 12.03 39.81 6.65
C LEU A 102 12.50 39.18 7.98
N ALA A 103 12.31 39.86 9.11
CA ALA A 103 12.66 39.31 10.43
C ALA A 103 11.72 38.16 10.85
N HIS A 104 10.43 38.28 10.55
CA HIS A 104 9.45 37.20 10.78
C HIS A 104 9.72 36.01 9.85
N ALA A 105 10.09 36.28 8.60
CA ALA A 105 10.51 35.26 7.65
C ALA A 105 11.76 34.52 8.16
N ALA A 106 12.76 35.24 8.67
CA ALA A 106 13.96 34.63 9.23
C ALA A 106 13.66 33.74 10.44
N VAL A 107 12.73 34.15 11.32
CA VAL A 107 12.26 33.31 12.44
C VAL A 107 11.60 32.03 11.92
N ALA A 108 10.71 32.15 10.95
CA ALA A 108 10.01 31.00 10.39
C ALA A 108 11.00 30.02 9.74
N VAL A 109 11.92 30.51 8.91
CA VAL A 109 12.96 29.67 8.27
C VAL A 109 13.87 29.03 9.31
N ALA A 110 14.27 29.75 10.36
CA ALA A 110 15.06 29.17 11.45
C ALA A 110 14.32 28.04 12.17
N LEU A 111 13.01 28.20 12.43
CA LEU A 111 12.19 27.11 12.96
C LEU A 111 12.22 25.91 12.01
N LEU A 112 11.96 26.12 10.72
CA LEU A 112 11.95 25.05 9.72
C LEU A 112 13.29 24.29 9.66
N CYS A 113 14.42 24.99 9.67
CA CYS A 113 15.76 24.38 9.69
C CYS A 113 16.09 23.64 11.01
N SER A 114 15.37 23.95 12.09
CA SER A 114 15.59 23.33 13.41
C SER A 114 14.79 22.05 13.64
N SER A 115 13.74 21.80 12.84
CA SER A 115 12.84 20.65 13.04
C SER A 115 13.27 19.43 12.23
N LYS A 116 13.51 18.33 12.93
CA LYS A 116 13.77 17.02 12.30
C LYS A 116 12.55 16.51 11.53
N ALA A 117 11.35 16.59 12.12
CA ALA A 117 10.10 16.16 11.50
C ALA A 117 9.82 16.88 10.18
N PHE A 118 10.24 18.14 10.04
CA PHE A 118 10.06 18.89 8.81
C PHE A 118 11.12 18.58 7.76
N ILE A 119 12.40 18.60 8.16
CA ILE A 119 13.51 18.41 7.22
C ILE A 119 13.52 16.99 6.67
N ASP A 120 13.36 15.96 7.51
CA ASP A 120 13.43 14.56 7.09
C ASP A 120 12.37 14.21 6.04
N PHE A 121 11.18 14.79 6.14
CA PHE A 121 10.09 14.54 5.21
C PHE A 121 10.01 15.56 4.06
N SER A 122 11.02 16.41 3.88
CA SER A 122 11.08 17.35 2.76
C SER A 122 11.49 16.70 1.43
N THR A 123 12.14 15.55 1.45
CA THR A 123 12.63 14.85 0.24
C THR A 123 12.43 13.34 0.26
N SER A 124 11.84 12.79 1.32
CA SER A 124 11.61 11.34 1.58
C SER A 124 10.92 10.51 0.47
N GLY A 125 10.52 11.11 -0.66
CA GLY A 125 9.72 10.46 -1.70
C GLY A 125 8.23 10.33 -1.38
N LEU A 126 7.81 10.65 -0.16
CA LEU A 126 6.40 10.73 0.25
C LEU A 126 5.77 12.08 -0.12
N GLY A 127 4.44 12.19 -0.03
CA GLY A 127 3.68 13.41 -0.40
C GLY A 127 3.77 14.61 0.57
N ASN A 128 4.61 14.54 1.61
CA ASN A 128 4.79 15.61 2.60
C ASN A 128 5.19 16.99 2.02
N PRO A 129 6.21 17.13 1.15
CA PRO A 129 6.63 18.45 0.65
C PRO A 129 5.55 19.11 -0.21
N LEU A 130 4.77 18.33 -0.97
CA LEU A 130 3.61 18.84 -1.69
C LEU A 130 2.50 19.29 -0.72
N SER A 131 2.29 18.58 0.39
CA SER A 131 1.34 18.98 1.42
C SER A 131 1.74 20.31 2.08
N HIS A 132 3.03 20.54 2.33
CA HIS A 132 3.54 21.83 2.82
C HIS A 132 3.28 22.97 1.84
N LEU A 133 3.55 22.74 0.55
CA LEU A 133 3.28 23.73 -0.50
C LEU A 133 1.80 24.07 -0.60
N LEU A 134 0.92 23.06 -0.58
CA LEU A 134 -0.53 23.27 -0.65
C LEU A 134 -1.06 24.00 0.59
N LEU A 135 -0.53 23.72 1.79
CA LEU A 135 -0.85 24.49 2.99
C LEU A 135 -0.38 25.94 2.89
N ALA A 136 0.82 26.20 2.34
CA ALA A 136 1.33 27.56 2.12
C ALA A 136 0.44 28.35 1.14
N LEU A 137 0.08 27.74 0.01
CA LEU A 137 -0.79 28.34 -1.00
C LEU A 137 -2.20 28.60 -0.46
N PHE A 138 -2.75 27.63 0.27
CA PHE A 138 -4.04 27.77 0.94
C PHE A 138 -4.02 28.94 1.93
N ALA A 139 -3.02 29.00 2.80
CA ALA A 139 -2.90 30.08 3.79
C ALA A 139 -2.69 31.44 3.12
N ALA A 140 -1.90 31.51 2.04
CA ALA A 140 -1.68 32.74 1.28
C ALA A 140 -3.01 33.26 0.69
N GLN A 141 -3.84 32.36 0.17
CA GLN A 141 -5.17 32.69 -0.30
C GLN A 141 -6.10 33.09 0.85
N TYR A 142 -6.09 32.36 1.96
CA TYR A 142 -6.96 32.59 3.12
C TYR A 142 -6.72 33.98 3.75
N PHE A 143 -5.46 34.42 3.82
CA PHE A 143 -5.08 35.71 4.39
C PHE A 143 -5.05 36.87 3.39
N SER A 144 -5.45 36.67 2.13
CA SER A 144 -5.38 37.68 1.04
C SER A 144 -6.45 38.81 1.10
N ALA A 145 -7.09 39.01 2.26
CA ALA A 145 -8.16 39.99 2.52
C ALA A 145 -9.47 39.84 1.70
N ARG A 146 -9.54 38.92 0.72
CA ARG A 146 -10.74 38.68 -0.10
C ARG A 146 -11.62 37.59 0.51
N CYS A 147 -12.89 37.93 0.78
CA CYS A 147 -13.92 36.97 1.19
C CYS A 147 -15.06 36.99 0.16
N ASP A 148 -14.85 36.36 -0.99
CA ASP A 148 -15.84 36.25 -2.07
C ASP A 148 -15.99 34.78 -2.54
N ARG A 149 -16.94 34.55 -3.46
CA ARG A 149 -17.20 33.21 -4.03
C ARG A 149 -15.94 32.60 -4.66
N ARG A 150 -15.13 33.41 -5.33
CA ARG A 150 -13.90 32.94 -6.02
C ARG A 150 -12.85 32.51 -5.00
N ALA A 151 -12.69 33.24 -3.91
CA ALA A 151 -11.81 32.88 -2.81
C ALA A 151 -12.21 31.54 -2.20
N LEU A 152 -13.51 31.31 -1.97
CA LEU A 152 -13.98 30.01 -1.46
C LEU A 152 -13.74 28.86 -2.45
N VAL A 153 -13.93 29.07 -3.76
CA VAL A 153 -13.57 28.06 -4.78
C VAL A 153 -12.07 27.75 -4.72
N LEU A 154 -11.20 28.76 -4.66
CA LEU A 154 -9.74 28.56 -4.62
C LEU A 154 -9.28 27.87 -3.33
N LEU A 155 -9.86 28.24 -2.18
CA LEU A 155 -9.56 27.58 -0.91
C LEU A 155 -10.01 26.12 -0.93
N SER A 156 -11.21 25.85 -1.43
CA SER A 156 -11.76 24.49 -1.54
C SER A 156 -10.96 23.66 -2.54
N PHE A 157 -10.49 24.28 -3.63
CA PHE A 157 -9.61 23.65 -4.61
C PHE A 157 -8.26 23.27 -4.00
N ALA A 158 -7.61 24.18 -3.26
CA ALA A 158 -6.36 23.86 -2.57
C ALA A 158 -6.55 22.77 -1.50
N ALA A 159 -7.64 22.82 -0.72
CA ALA A 159 -7.98 21.78 0.25
C ALA A 159 -8.28 20.42 -0.43
N SER A 160 -8.95 20.44 -1.58
CA SER A 160 -9.20 19.25 -2.39
C SER A 160 -7.90 18.61 -2.86
N LEU A 161 -6.98 19.38 -3.41
CA LEU A 161 -5.65 18.89 -3.82
C LEU A 161 -4.84 18.38 -2.63
N ALA A 162 -4.91 19.06 -1.48
CA ALA A 162 -4.23 18.62 -0.27
C ALA A 162 -4.78 17.28 0.22
N THR A 163 -6.09 17.09 0.14
CA THR A 163 -6.75 15.81 0.47
C THR A 163 -6.34 14.70 -0.49
N CYS A 164 -6.18 14.99 -1.79
CA CYS A 164 -5.60 14.06 -2.76
C CYS A 164 -4.10 13.79 -2.56
N THR A 165 -3.43 14.55 -1.69
CA THR A 165 -2.05 14.26 -1.28
C THR A 165 -2.05 13.46 0.02
N ARG A 166 -3.00 13.73 0.92
CA ARG A 166 -3.18 13.05 2.21
C ARG A 166 -4.61 13.28 2.71
N ILE A 167 -5.40 12.22 2.87
CA ILE A 167 -6.82 12.34 3.28
C ILE A 167 -6.97 13.02 4.64
N ASP A 168 -6.09 12.68 5.59
CA ASP A 168 -6.05 13.25 6.94
C ASP A 168 -5.70 14.75 6.96
N ALA A 169 -5.04 15.27 5.93
CA ALA A 169 -4.72 16.70 5.84
C ALA A 169 -5.99 17.57 5.79
N MET A 170 -7.14 17.02 5.38
CA MET A 170 -8.44 17.71 5.38
C MET A 170 -8.76 18.37 6.73
N LEU A 171 -8.32 17.78 7.85
CA LEU A 171 -8.54 18.31 9.20
C LEU A 171 -7.94 19.72 9.39
N LEU A 172 -6.89 20.06 8.65
CA LEU A 172 -6.25 21.38 8.67
C LEU A 172 -7.08 22.45 7.95
N TYR A 173 -7.84 22.04 6.93
CA TYR A 173 -8.53 22.94 6.00
C TYR A 173 -10.00 23.14 6.34
N VAL A 174 -10.64 22.18 7.02
CA VAL A 174 -12.07 22.26 7.36
C VAL A 174 -12.41 23.50 8.18
N PRO A 175 -11.76 23.80 9.32
CA PRO A 175 -12.12 24.98 10.09
C PRO A 175 -12.00 26.31 9.31
N PRO A 176 -10.91 26.62 8.57
CA PRO A 176 -10.86 27.84 7.77
C PRO A 176 -11.87 27.86 6.61
N LEU A 177 -12.20 26.71 6.00
CA LEU A 177 -13.25 26.63 4.98
C LEU A 177 -14.64 26.91 5.57
N VAL A 178 -14.98 26.30 6.70
CA VAL A 178 -16.24 26.54 7.42
C VAL A 178 -16.34 28.02 7.83
N ALA A 179 -15.28 28.59 8.39
CA ALA A 179 -15.25 30.00 8.75
C ALA A 179 -15.46 30.91 7.53
N THR A 180 -14.89 30.58 6.37
CA THR A 180 -15.04 31.36 5.14
C THR A 180 -16.44 31.21 4.53
N ALA A 181 -16.95 29.98 4.44
CA ALA A 181 -18.29 29.70 3.93
C ALA A 181 -19.37 30.35 4.81
N TRP A 182 -19.21 30.31 6.13
CA TRP A 182 -20.12 30.98 7.05
C TRP A 182 -20.07 32.50 6.89
N ARG A 183 -18.91 33.10 6.63
CA ARG A 183 -18.84 34.55 6.35
C ARG A 183 -19.57 34.95 5.07
N LEU A 184 -19.62 34.08 4.06
CA LEU A 184 -20.32 34.33 2.80
C LEU A 184 -21.86 34.26 2.91
N ARG A 185 -22.41 33.48 3.86
CA ARG A 185 -23.86 33.38 4.18
C ARG A 185 -24.82 33.20 2.99
N THR A 186 -24.38 32.53 1.91
CA THR A 186 -25.16 32.40 0.67
C THR A 186 -25.30 30.94 0.23
N ALA A 187 -26.41 30.59 -0.44
CA ALA A 187 -26.55 29.30 -1.12
C ALA A 187 -25.45 29.07 -2.19
N SER A 188 -24.87 30.16 -2.71
CA SER A 188 -23.72 30.12 -3.60
C SER A 188 -22.43 29.59 -2.97
N ALA A 189 -22.35 29.51 -1.63
CA ALA A 189 -21.23 28.89 -0.92
C ALA A 189 -21.17 27.38 -1.17
N LEU A 190 -22.31 26.68 -1.17
CA LEU A 190 -22.37 25.24 -1.49
C LEU A 190 -21.89 24.96 -2.91
N ALA A 191 -22.33 25.76 -3.88
CA ALA A 191 -21.87 25.66 -5.27
C ALA A 191 -20.36 25.95 -5.41
N ALA A 192 -19.83 26.87 -4.60
CA ALA A 192 -18.39 27.17 -4.58
C ALA A 192 -17.57 26.03 -3.97
N LEU A 193 -18.03 25.46 -2.85
CA LEU A 193 -17.43 24.27 -2.24
C LEU A 193 -17.43 23.11 -3.23
N ALA A 194 -18.58 22.79 -3.83
CA ALA A 194 -18.72 21.72 -4.81
C ALA A 194 -17.79 21.91 -6.02
N ALA A 195 -17.70 23.13 -6.55
CA ALA A 195 -16.79 23.43 -7.66
C ALA A 195 -15.31 23.28 -7.27
N GLY A 196 -14.92 23.71 -6.06
CA GLY A 196 -13.54 23.58 -5.60
C GLY A 196 -13.16 22.14 -5.24
N PHE A 197 -14.09 21.33 -4.73
CA PHE A 197 -13.86 19.90 -4.42
C PHE A 197 -13.94 18.98 -5.64
N ALA A 198 -14.08 19.52 -6.86
CA ALA A 198 -14.09 18.73 -8.09
C ALA A 198 -12.87 17.80 -8.25
N PRO A 199 -11.61 18.20 -7.95
CA PRO A 199 -10.47 17.28 -8.08
C PRO A 199 -10.57 16.03 -7.21
N LEU A 200 -11.02 16.18 -5.95
CA LEU A 200 -11.22 15.06 -5.04
C LEU A 200 -12.38 14.19 -5.52
N ALA A 201 -13.52 14.78 -5.87
CA ALA A 201 -14.67 14.04 -6.37
C ALA A 201 -14.36 13.26 -7.66
N LEU A 202 -13.58 13.85 -8.58
CA LEU A 202 -13.14 13.18 -9.81
C LEU A 202 -12.19 12.02 -9.51
N TRP A 203 -11.27 12.19 -8.55
CA TRP A 203 -10.40 11.09 -8.14
C TRP A 203 -11.19 9.95 -7.49
N GLU A 204 -12.09 10.25 -6.54
CA GLU A 204 -12.91 9.25 -5.87
C GLU A 204 -13.84 8.51 -6.86
N LEU A 205 -14.39 9.22 -7.84
CA LEU A 205 -15.14 8.59 -8.93
C LEU A 205 -14.25 7.68 -9.78
N PHE A 206 -13.04 8.13 -10.12
CA PHE A 206 -12.06 7.29 -10.80
C PHE A 206 -11.72 6.06 -9.95
N SER A 207 -11.47 6.21 -8.65
CA SER A 207 -11.13 5.11 -7.76
C SER A 207 -12.26 4.10 -7.63
N LEU A 208 -13.50 4.56 -7.48
CA LEU A 208 -14.66 3.68 -7.48
C LEU A 208 -14.81 2.93 -8.81
N CYS A 209 -14.69 3.62 -9.94
CA CYS A 209 -14.78 3.00 -11.25
C CYS A 209 -13.63 2.01 -11.49
N TYR A 210 -12.39 2.39 -11.23
CA TYR A 210 -11.18 1.62 -11.58
C TYR A 210 -10.85 0.55 -10.55
N TYR A 211 -10.71 0.92 -9.27
CA TYR A 211 -10.36 0.00 -8.18
C TYR A 211 -11.58 -0.72 -7.59
N GLY A 212 -12.78 -0.13 -7.71
CA GLY A 212 -13.99 -0.65 -7.06
C GLY A 212 -14.17 -0.19 -5.62
N PHE A 213 -13.31 0.72 -5.14
CA PHE A 213 -13.27 1.21 -3.77
C PHE A 213 -12.95 2.70 -3.77
N LEU A 214 -13.59 3.45 -2.86
CA LEU A 214 -13.33 4.89 -2.70
C LEU A 214 -11.95 5.11 -2.07
N PHE A 215 -11.75 4.50 -0.89
CA PHE A 215 -10.50 4.63 -0.14
C PHE A 215 -9.39 3.73 -0.67
N PRO A 216 -8.11 4.10 -0.49
CA PRO A 216 -6.97 3.24 -0.80
C PRO A 216 -7.01 1.95 0.02
N ASN A 217 -6.39 0.89 -0.50
CA ASN A 217 -6.38 -0.44 0.13
C ASN A 217 -5.85 -0.41 1.57
N THR A 218 -4.84 0.44 1.79
CA THR A 218 -4.22 0.68 3.10
C THR A 218 -5.19 1.19 4.16
N ALA A 219 -6.28 1.86 3.79
CA ALA A 219 -7.31 2.30 4.73
C ALA A 219 -8.04 1.09 5.32
N TYR A 220 -8.45 0.13 4.49
CA TYR A 220 -9.09 -1.11 4.95
C TYR A 220 -8.14 -1.92 5.83
N GLY A 221 -6.86 -2.00 5.45
CA GLY A 221 -5.80 -2.63 6.25
C GLY A 221 -5.47 -1.93 7.58
N LYS A 222 -5.90 -0.67 7.79
CA LYS A 222 -5.63 0.08 9.04
C LYS A 222 -6.85 0.33 9.91
N LEU A 223 -8.06 0.20 9.36
CA LEU A 223 -9.30 0.42 10.12
C LEU A 223 -9.76 -0.84 10.86
N ASN A 224 -9.50 -2.03 10.32
CA ASN A 224 -9.97 -3.30 10.90
C ASN A 224 -8.93 -3.99 11.79
N THR A 225 -8.40 -3.29 12.80
CA THR A 225 -7.31 -3.82 13.65
C THR A 225 -7.79 -4.53 14.90
N GLY A 226 -8.99 -4.19 15.40
CA GLY A 226 -9.50 -4.71 16.68
C GLY A 226 -8.73 -4.20 17.91
N ILE A 227 -7.79 -3.26 17.74
CA ILE A 227 -6.99 -2.68 18.84
C ILE A 227 -7.87 -1.74 19.66
N ALA A 228 -7.77 -1.84 20.98
CA ALA A 228 -8.50 -0.96 21.88
C ALA A 228 -8.12 0.52 21.67
N SER A 229 -9.12 1.41 21.65
CA SER A 229 -8.90 2.85 21.47
C SER A 229 -7.99 3.45 22.54
N THR A 230 -8.00 2.91 23.77
CA THR A 230 -7.09 3.31 24.85
C THR A 230 -5.63 3.00 24.54
N ALA A 231 -5.35 1.83 23.94
CA ALA A 231 -4.00 1.43 23.54
C ALA A 231 -3.49 2.30 22.38
N LEU A 232 -4.36 2.63 21.41
CA LEU A 232 -4.03 3.58 20.35
C LEU A 232 -3.71 4.97 20.93
N VAL A 233 -4.58 5.52 21.80
CA VAL A 233 -4.33 6.82 22.42
C VAL A 233 -3.03 6.83 23.22
N GLN A 234 -2.74 5.77 23.98
CA GLN A 234 -1.48 5.62 24.72
C GLN A 234 -0.28 5.65 23.76
N GLN A 235 -0.34 4.88 22.66
CA GLN A 235 0.69 4.90 21.63
C GLN A 235 0.85 6.28 20.98
N GLY A 236 -0.25 7.02 20.81
CA GLY A 236 -0.25 8.40 20.35
C GLY A 236 0.52 9.33 21.29
N PHE A 237 0.40 9.14 22.60
CA PHE A 237 1.22 9.88 23.57
C PHE A 237 2.69 9.48 23.54
N TYR A 238 3.01 8.19 23.30
CA TYR A 238 4.40 7.79 23.05
C TYR A 238 4.97 8.44 21.79
N TYR A 239 4.15 8.64 20.75
CA TYR A 239 4.54 9.39 19.55
C TYR A 239 4.89 10.86 19.83
N LEU A 240 4.07 11.55 20.64
CA LEU A 240 4.39 12.91 21.07
C LEU A 240 5.64 12.95 21.98
N TYR A 241 5.78 11.97 22.87
CA TYR A 241 6.95 11.85 23.73
C TYR A 241 8.24 11.62 22.93
N ASN A 242 8.19 10.80 21.86
CA ASN A 242 9.29 10.64 20.93
C ASN A 242 9.70 11.99 20.34
N SER A 243 8.74 12.79 19.84
CA SER A 243 9.04 14.14 19.34
C SER A 243 9.65 15.05 20.40
N LEU A 244 9.21 15.02 21.66
CA LEU A 244 9.84 15.81 22.73
C LEU A 244 11.31 15.41 22.98
N ARG A 245 11.69 14.16 22.73
CA ARG A 245 13.05 13.67 22.94
C ARG A 245 14.00 13.96 21.77
N VAL A 246 13.51 13.81 20.53
CA VAL A 246 14.37 13.88 19.33
C VAL A 246 14.14 15.13 18.49
N ASP A 247 13.05 15.87 18.74
CA ASP A 247 12.64 17.01 17.93
C ASP A 247 11.76 18.00 18.72
N LEU A 248 12.31 18.50 19.84
CA LEU A 248 11.64 19.46 20.72
C LEU A 248 11.08 20.70 19.97
N PRO A 249 11.77 21.29 18.97
CA PRO A 249 11.27 22.45 18.22
C PRO A 249 9.87 22.25 17.63
N THR A 250 9.54 21.03 17.22
CA THR A 250 8.27 20.70 16.56
C THR A 250 7.05 20.97 17.45
N LEU A 251 7.00 20.35 18.63
CA LEU A 251 5.86 20.50 19.54
C LEU A 251 5.85 21.87 20.21
N PHE A 252 7.02 22.45 20.50
CA PHE A 252 7.11 23.81 21.04
C PHE A 252 6.62 24.86 20.06
N ALA A 253 6.87 24.71 18.76
CA ALA A 253 6.31 25.60 17.75
C ALA A 253 4.78 25.47 17.66
N ILE A 254 4.23 24.26 17.70
CA ILE A 254 2.77 24.04 17.69
C ILE A 254 2.10 24.68 18.92
N GLY A 255 2.65 24.43 20.11
CA GLY A 255 2.18 25.08 21.35
C GLY A 255 2.37 26.60 21.32
N GLY A 256 3.51 27.07 20.82
CA GLY A 256 3.87 28.48 20.68
C GLY A 256 2.96 29.24 19.72
N ALA A 257 2.50 28.62 18.63
CA ALA A 257 1.51 29.19 17.72
C ALA A 257 0.17 29.42 18.43
N CYS A 258 -0.28 28.46 19.25
CA CYS A 258 -1.51 28.57 20.04
C CYS A 258 -1.38 29.64 21.14
N ALA A 259 -0.26 29.67 21.85
CA ALA A 259 0.02 30.70 22.85
C ALA A 259 0.09 32.10 22.22
N GLY A 260 0.77 32.22 21.08
CA GLY A 260 0.89 33.46 20.31
C GLY A 260 -0.46 33.98 19.83
N LEU A 261 -1.38 33.09 19.44
CA LEU A 261 -2.75 33.44 19.08
C LEU A 261 -3.49 34.11 20.25
N CYS A 262 -3.44 33.49 21.43
CA CYS A 262 -4.07 34.00 22.65
C CYS A 262 -3.45 35.33 23.09
N TYR A 263 -2.12 35.44 23.03
CA TYR A 263 -1.38 36.65 23.40
C TYR A 263 -1.70 37.82 22.46
N ALA A 264 -1.63 37.59 21.15
CA ALA A 264 -1.89 38.62 20.13
C ALA A 264 -3.39 38.95 19.96
N ARG A 265 -4.29 38.14 20.53
CA ARG A 265 -5.75 38.24 20.39
C ARG A 265 -6.22 38.31 18.94
N ARG A 266 -5.51 37.60 18.05
CA ARG A 266 -5.73 37.58 16.59
C ARG A 266 -6.67 36.44 16.19
N TRP A 267 -7.92 36.51 16.64
CA TRP A 267 -8.93 35.46 16.43
C TRP A 267 -9.25 35.18 14.94
N ASP A 268 -8.83 36.04 14.02
CA ASP A 268 -8.84 35.78 12.58
C ASP A 268 -7.96 34.59 12.16
N HIS A 269 -6.97 34.21 12.98
CA HIS A 269 -6.08 33.05 12.75
C HIS A 269 -6.57 31.78 13.47
N LEU A 270 -7.59 31.88 14.33
CA LEU A 270 -8.12 30.76 15.11
C LEU A 270 -8.54 29.57 14.23
N PRO A 271 -9.18 29.74 13.05
CA PRO A 271 -9.57 28.58 12.25
C PRO A 271 -8.36 27.73 11.81
N LEU A 272 -7.26 28.36 11.38
CA LEU A 272 -6.06 27.61 11.01
C LEU A 272 -5.45 26.91 12.24
N ALA A 273 -5.36 27.59 13.38
CA ALA A 273 -4.88 26.99 14.63
C ALA A 273 -5.76 25.82 15.12
N ALA A 274 -7.08 25.94 15.00
CA ALA A 274 -8.03 24.87 15.30
C ALA A 274 -7.79 23.66 14.39
N GLY A 275 -7.48 23.88 13.11
CA GLY A 275 -7.06 22.80 12.20
C GLY A 275 -5.83 22.05 12.70
N LEU A 276 -4.78 22.78 13.15
CA LEU A 276 -3.57 22.15 13.72
C LEU A 276 -3.89 21.31 14.95
N LEU A 277 -4.74 21.80 15.85
CA LEU A 277 -5.14 21.08 17.07
C LEU A 277 -6.00 19.86 16.75
N LEU A 278 -6.91 19.95 15.77
CA LEU A 278 -7.70 18.81 15.29
C LEU A 278 -6.80 17.73 14.69
N TYR A 279 -5.82 18.12 13.87
CA TYR A 279 -4.86 17.18 13.30
C TYR A 279 -4.00 16.52 14.40
N LEU A 280 -3.54 17.28 15.39
CA LEU A 280 -2.77 16.75 16.51
C LEU A 280 -3.60 15.79 17.37
N ALA A 281 -4.86 16.14 17.66
CA ALA A 281 -5.79 15.26 18.37
C ALA A 281 -6.04 13.97 17.59
N TYR A 282 -6.29 14.07 16.28
CA TYR A 282 -6.41 12.91 15.39
C TYR A 282 -5.16 12.03 15.42
N THR A 283 -3.97 12.63 15.34
CA THR A 283 -2.68 11.92 15.41
C THR A 283 -2.58 11.10 16.70
N VAL A 284 -2.98 11.65 17.85
CA VAL A 284 -3.00 10.89 19.11
C VAL A 284 -4.06 9.79 19.08
N MET A 285 -5.26 10.06 18.57
CA MET A 285 -6.37 9.11 18.53
C MET A 285 -6.07 7.86 17.72
N ILE A 286 -5.28 7.96 16.66
CA ILE A 286 -4.91 6.83 15.80
C ILE A 286 -3.63 6.11 16.22
N GLY A 287 -3.00 6.52 17.32
CA GLY A 287 -1.73 5.95 17.78
C GLY A 287 -0.48 6.51 17.14
N GLY A 288 -0.56 7.68 16.51
CA GLY A 288 0.56 8.31 15.85
C GLY A 288 1.01 7.53 14.62
N ASP A 289 2.31 7.34 14.51
CA ASP A 289 2.95 6.70 13.37
C ASP A 289 4.20 5.94 13.84
N TYR A 290 4.61 4.92 13.09
CA TYR A 290 5.90 4.29 13.35
C TYR A 290 7.05 5.18 12.89
N MET A 291 6.82 6.04 11.89
CA MET A 291 7.83 6.98 11.40
C MET A 291 7.94 8.19 12.33
N SER A 292 9.08 8.34 12.99
CA SER A 292 9.34 9.48 13.89
C SER A 292 9.13 10.82 13.17
N GLY A 293 8.17 11.62 13.65
CA GLY A 293 7.90 12.98 13.16
C GLY A 293 7.04 13.13 11.90
N ARG A 294 6.79 12.07 11.10
CA ARG A 294 6.05 12.20 9.80
C ARG A 294 4.74 12.96 9.90
N PHE A 295 3.88 12.61 10.87
CA PHE A 295 2.56 13.22 11.03
C PHE A 295 2.64 14.62 11.66
N LEU A 296 3.72 14.95 12.36
CA LEU A 296 3.90 16.28 12.95
C LEU A 296 4.43 17.32 11.95
N SER A 297 4.99 16.87 10.83
CA SER A 297 5.60 17.70 9.78
C SER A 297 4.67 18.81 9.26
N ILE A 298 3.43 18.47 8.89
CA ILE A 298 2.47 19.43 8.31
C ILE A 298 1.92 20.39 9.38
N PRO A 299 1.46 19.91 10.57
CA PRO A 299 1.08 20.81 11.67
C PRO A 299 2.20 21.75 12.10
N PHE A 300 3.45 21.27 12.10
CA PHE A 300 4.61 22.10 12.39
C PHE A 300 4.81 23.21 11.37
N PHE A 301 4.72 22.92 10.06
CA PHE A 301 4.78 23.95 9.02
C PHE A 301 3.68 25.00 9.20
N GLY A 302 2.45 24.56 9.50
CA GLY A 302 1.34 25.45 9.84
C GLY A 302 1.60 26.30 11.09
N ALA A 303 2.26 25.74 12.10
CA ALA A 303 2.65 26.45 13.31
C ALA A 303 3.75 27.50 13.04
N ALA A 304 4.79 27.16 12.26
CA ALA A 304 5.83 28.09 11.86
C ALA A 304 5.25 29.29 11.07
N LEU A 305 4.29 29.03 10.18
CA LEU A 305 3.53 30.06 9.47
C LEU A 305 2.74 30.95 10.43
N LEU A 306 2.00 30.36 11.38
CA LEU A 306 1.23 31.13 12.37
C LEU A 306 2.15 31.97 13.26
N ILE A 307 3.26 31.41 13.75
CA ILE A 307 4.26 32.15 14.53
C ILE A 307 4.77 33.33 13.72
N ALA A 308 5.12 33.15 12.45
CA ALA A 308 5.59 34.26 11.60
C ALA A 308 4.58 35.42 11.53
N ARG A 309 3.27 35.13 11.60
CA ARG A 309 2.21 36.15 11.52
C ARG A 309 1.78 36.73 12.86
N LEU A 310 1.94 35.98 13.95
CA LEU A 310 1.44 36.33 15.28
C LEU A 310 2.52 36.92 16.18
N LEU A 311 3.80 36.63 15.91
CA LEU A 311 4.90 37.11 16.71
C LEU A 311 4.96 38.64 16.65
N PRO A 312 4.98 39.35 17.80
CA PRO A 312 5.02 40.81 17.80
C PRO A 312 6.39 41.32 17.34
N THR A 313 6.39 42.43 16.60
CA THR A 313 7.63 43.12 16.25
C THR A 313 8.29 43.64 17.52
N HIS A 314 9.48 43.13 17.83
CA HIS A 314 10.28 43.55 18.98
C HIS A 314 11.72 43.85 18.55
N LYS A 315 12.44 44.69 19.30
CA LYS A 315 13.85 45.05 18.98
C LYS A 315 14.81 43.85 18.93
N TYR A 316 14.46 42.75 19.61
CA TYR A 316 15.23 41.50 19.63
C TYR A 316 14.77 40.45 18.60
N LEU A 317 13.71 40.74 17.85
CA LEU A 317 13.21 39.84 16.80
C LEU A 317 14.30 39.44 15.79
N PRO A 318 15.24 40.32 15.37
CA PRO A 318 16.33 39.92 14.48
C PRO A 318 17.32 38.90 15.08
N ILE A 319 17.37 38.75 16.41
CA ILE A 319 18.27 37.83 17.11
C ILE A 319 17.59 36.47 17.37
N ALA A 320 16.25 36.43 17.39
CA ALA A 320 15.48 35.21 17.63
C ALA A 320 15.83 34.04 16.69
N PRO A 321 16.07 34.23 15.37
CA PRO A 321 16.50 33.15 14.49
C PRO A 321 17.77 32.45 14.99
N PHE A 322 18.76 33.21 15.46
CA PHE A 322 20.01 32.65 15.97
C PHE A 322 19.76 31.80 17.22
N ALA A 323 18.96 32.28 18.16
CA ALA A 323 18.61 31.52 19.36
C ALA A 323 17.86 30.21 19.04
N ILE A 324 16.94 30.25 18.05
CA ILE A 324 16.21 29.07 17.58
C ILE A 324 17.16 28.05 16.96
N LEU A 325 18.08 28.50 16.11
CA LEU A 325 19.07 27.60 15.50
C LEU A 325 20.00 26.99 16.55
N VAL A 326 20.48 27.77 17.51
CA VAL A 326 21.31 27.26 18.62
C VAL A 326 20.54 26.23 19.46
N ALA A 327 19.27 26.48 19.76
CA ALA A 327 18.42 25.51 20.46
C ALA A 327 18.19 24.24 19.64
N GLY A 328 17.99 24.37 18.32
CA GLY A 328 17.87 23.25 17.39
C GLY A 328 19.15 22.41 17.32
N LEU A 329 20.32 23.05 17.31
CA LEU A 329 21.62 22.38 17.33
C LEU A 329 21.90 21.60 18.62
N ALA A 330 21.22 21.93 19.71
CA ALA A 330 21.30 21.17 20.97
C ALA A 330 20.51 19.85 20.91
N MET A 331 19.70 19.63 19.86
CA MET A 331 18.94 18.38 19.70
C MET A 331 19.79 17.25 19.14
N PRO A 332 19.54 16.00 19.58
CA PRO A 332 20.12 14.84 18.95
C PRO A 332 19.81 14.85 17.45
N HIS A 333 20.81 14.55 16.61
CA HIS A 333 20.60 14.42 15.16
C HIS A 333 20.04 15.70 14.50
N ALA A 334 20.43 16.88 14.99
CA ALA A 334 19.98 18.16 14.47
C ALA A 334 20.14 18.25 12.93
N PRO A 335 19.12 18.73 12.19
CA PRO A 335 19.15 18.73 10.72
C PRO A 335 20.35 19.47 10.11
N LEU A 336 20.78 20.56 10.75
CA LEU A 336 21.92 21.38 10.31
C LEU A 336 23.28 20.68 10.40
N THR A 337 23.38 19.62 11.21
CA THR A 337 24.61 18.83 11.37
C THR A 337 24.46 17.41 10.82
N SER A 338 23.30 17.11 10.23
CA SER A 338 22.95 15.79 9.71
C SER A 338 23.59 15.57 8.33
N GLY A 339 24.86 15.17 8.30
CA GLY A 339 25.66 14.94 7.08
C GLY A 339 25.63 13.50 6.52
N PRO A 340 26.59 13.16 5.62
CA PRO A 340 26.69 11.86 4.97
C PRO A 340 26.77 10.66 5.93
N ASP A 341 27.41 10.84 7.09
CA ASP A 341 27.57 9.79 8.11
C ASP A 341 26.33 9.66 9.03
N TYR A 342 25.15 10.06 8.55
CA TYR A 342 23.93 10.00 9.34
C TYR A 342 23.56 8.55 9.65
N HIS A 343 23.52 8.25 10.94
CA HIS A 343 23.08 7.00 11.53
C HIS A 343 22.33 7.32 12.83
N GLY A 344 21.51 6.39 13.32
CA GLY A 344 20.69 6.60 14.51
C GLY A 344 20.50 5.32 15.32
N ALA A 345 20.11 5.51 16.58
CA ALA A 345 19.79 4.43 17.49
C ALA A 345 18.46 3.74 17.11
N ARG A 346 18.26 2.51 17.61
CA ARG A 346 16.97 1.82 17.46
C ARG A 346 15.84 2.66 18.06
N GLY A 347 14.71 2.67 17.36
CA GLY A 347 13.48 3.27 17.81
C GLY A 347 13.01 2.74 19.17
N ASP A 348 12.13 3.50 19.83
CA ASP A 348 11.52 3.12 21.10
C ASP A 348 10.00 3.09 20.94
N HIS A 349 9.31 2.20 21.66
CA HIS A 349 7.86 1.99 21.55
C HIS A 349 7.38 1.82 20.09
N HIS A 350 8.13 1.08 19.28
CA HIS A 350 7.85 0.88 17.84
C HIS A 350 7.83 2.16 16.97
N ILE A 351 8.48 3.24 17.42
CA ILE A 351 8.67 4.47 16.66
C ILE A 351 10.13 4.56 16.24
N VAL A 352 10.37 4.55 14.93
CA VAL A 352 11.69 4.40 14.30
C VAL A 352 12.11 5.69 13.60
N ASP A 353 13.39 6.02 13.70
CA ASP A 353 14.03 6.97 12.79
C ASP A 353 14.33 6.26 11.47
N GLU A 354 13.36 6.30 10.56
CA GLU A 354 13.46 5.63 9.26
C GLU A 354 14.59 6.21 8.42
N ARG A 355 14.83 7.53 8.50
CA ARG A 355 15.96 8.13 7.79
C ARG A 355 17.27 7.55 8.28
N ALA A 356 17.45 7.43 9.59
CA ALA A 356 18.66 6.80 10.15
C ALA A 356 18.86 5.35 9.67
N SER A 357 17.76 4.64 9.41
CA SER A 357 17.78 3.24 8.99
C SER A 357 18.14 3.08 7.50
N TYR A 358 17.71 4.00 6.64
CA TYR A 358 17.87 3.87 5.18
C TYR A 358 18.86 4.86 4.56
N TYR A 359 19.28 5.93 5.24
CA TYR A 359 20.04 7.03 4.63
C TYR A 359 21.32 6.58 3.92
N GLN A 360 22.06 5.61 4.46
CA GLN A 360 23.26 5.09 3.79
C GLN A 360 22.97 4.37 2.47
N HIS A 361 21.75 3.87 2.30
CA HIS A 361 21.31 3.10 1.15
C HIS A 361 20.39 3.87 0.21
N THR A 362 19.79 4.97 0.66
CA THR A 362 18.82 5.76 -0.12
C THR A 362 19.03 7.28 -0.02
N GLY A 363 20.12 7.74 0.60
CA GLY A 363 20.50 9.14 0.74
C GLY A 363 21.16 9.70 -0.53
N LEU A 364 20.97 11.00 -0.78
CA LEU A 364 21.54 11.69 -1.93
C LEU A 364 23.08 11.71 -1.88
N TRP A 365 23.67 12.01 -0.72
CA TRP A 365 25.12 12.13 -0.61
C TRP A 365 25.84 10.78 -0.73
N PRO A 366 25.38 9.70 -0.06
CA PRO A 366 25.89 8.36 -0.34
C PRO A 366 25.77 7.97 -1.82
N ALA A 367 24.67 8.31 -2.49
CA ALA A 367 24.48 8.05 -3.93
C ALA A 367 25.53 8.76 -4.79
N LEU A 368 25.86 10.02 -4.47
CA LEU A 368 26.85 10.82 -5.22
C LEU A 368 28.30 10.46 -4.89
N ALA A 369 28.54 9.76 -3.79
CA ALA A 369 29.87 9.38 -3.33
C ALA A 369 30.32 7.99 -3.81
N THR A 370 29.42 7.22 -4.45
CA THR A 370 29.71 5.87 -4.95
C THR A 370 29.60 5.78 -6.46
N ASP A 371 30.44 4.94 -7.06
CA ASP A 371 30.35 4.56 -8.48
C ASP A 371 29.48 3.29 -8.67
N GLU A 372 28.99 2.69 -7.59
CA GLU A 372 28.16 1.48 -7.61
C GLU A 372 26.68 1.77 -7.92
N SER A 373 25.91 0.72 -8.22
CA SER A 373 24.46 0.87 -8.42
C SER A 373 23.78 1.33 -7.12
N PHE A 374 22.95 2.37 -7.20
CA PHE A 374 22.25 2.93 -6.06
C PHE A 374 20.75 3.06 -6.32
N PRO A 375 19.86 2.97 -5.31
CA PRO A 375 20.02 2.50 -3.93
C PRO A 375 20.79 1.18 -3.71
N SER A 376 21.47 1.05 -2.58
CA SER A 376 22.40 -0.06 -2.25
C SER A 376 21.95 -0.91 -1.05
N HIS A 377 20.66 -1.26 -0.98
CA HIS A 377 20.10 -2.05 0.13
C HIS A 377 19.97 -3.55 -0.24
N GLN A 378 20.07 -4.45 0.74
CA GLN A 378 19.89 -5.91 0.53
C GLN A 378 18.56 -6.29 -0.18
N TRP A 379 17.50 -5.48 0.01
CA TRP A 379 16.22 -5.69 -0.68
C TRP A 379 16.27 -5.33 -2.17
N VAL A 380 17.18 -4.44 -2.58
CA VAL A 380 17.45 -4.17 -4.00
C VAL A 380 18.02 -5.44 -4.66
N ASP A 381 19.03 -6.04 -4.04
CA ASP A 381 19.69 -7.24 -4.57
C ASP A 381 18.76 -8.45 -4.59
N LEU A 382 17.96 -8.62 -3.54
CA LEU A 382 16.93 -9.66 -3.49
C LEU A 382 15.84 -9.41 -4.54
N GLY A 383 15.40 -8.17 -4.73
CA GLY A 383 14.45 -7.78 -5.78
C GLY A 383 15.00 -8.11 -7.16
N ARG A 384 16.24 -7.72 -7.47
CA ARG A 384 16.91 -8.06 -8.74
C ARG A 384 17.04 -9.58 -8.94
N THR A 385 17.31 -10.32 -7.88
CA THR A 385 17.34 -11.80 -7.90
C THR A 385 15.97 -12.39 -8.24
N ILE A 386 14.90 -11.85 -7.67
CA ILE A 386 13.52 -12.25 -8.01
C ILE A 386 13.22 -11.91 -9.47
N THR A 387 13.56 -10.71 -9.94
CA THR A 387 13.38 -10.30 -11.34
C THR A 387 14.09 -11.25 -12.29
N ALA A 388 15.35 -11.61 -12.02
CA ALA A 388 16.11 -12.56 -12.83
C ALA A 388 15.44 -13.95 -12.89
N ARG A 389 14.84 -14.41 -11.79
CA ARG A 389 14.07 -15.67 -11.76
C ARG A 389 12.77 -15.56 -12.57
N THR A 390 12.03 -14.45 -12.44
CA THR A 390 10.77 -14.26 -13.18
C THR A 390 10.96 -14.22 -14.70
N ALA A 391 12.11 -13.75 -15.18
CA ALA A 391 12.46 -13.79 -16.60
C ALA A 391 12.60 -15.22 -17.15
N ALA A 392 12.87 -16.21 -16.29
CA ALA A 392 12.97 -17.63 -16.66
C ALA A 392 11.64 -18.40 -16.50
N GLU A 393 10.76 -18.01 -15.57
CA GLU A 393 9.61 -18.82 -15.11
C GLU A 393 8.23 -18.19 -15.34
N GLN A 394 8.16 -17.08 -16.07
CA GLN A 394 6.94 -16.32 -16.41
C GLN A 394 6.12 -15.73 -15.25
N GLN A 395 6.34 -16.07 -13.96
CA GLN A 395 5.88 -15.33 -12.77
C GLN A 395 6.37 -15.97 -11.46
N VAL A 396 6.50 -15.21 -10.38
CA VAL A 396 6.87 -15.69 -9.03
C VAL A 396 5.91 -15.09 -8.00
N VAL A 397 5.53 -15.85 -6.96
CA VAL A 397 4.75 -15.34 -5.82
C VAL A 397 5.69 -15.14 -4.63
N THR A 398 5.59 -14.01 -3.94
CA THR A 398 6.45 -13.64 -2.81
C THR A 398 5.63 -13.25 -1.58
N THR A 399 6.15 -13.49 -0.38
CA THR A 399 5.40 -13.33 0.89
C THR A 399 6.12 -12.46 1.93
N PHE A 400 6.93 -11.50 1.49
CA PHE A 400 7.73 -10.64 2.37
C PHE A 400 6.90 -9.56 3.07
N VAL A 401 7.43 -9.10 4.22
CA VAL A 401 7.07 -7.82 4.85
C VAL A 401 8.00 -6.71 4.33
N ASN A 402 7.59 -5.44 4.45
CA ASN A 402 8.35 -4.26 3.99
C ASN A 402 8.65 -4.34 2.49
N LEU A 403 7.59 -4.10 1.72
CA LEU A 403 7.55 -4.44 0.30
C LEU A 403 7.94 -3.31 -0.63
N GLY A 404 8.14 -2.08 -0.17
CA GLY A 404 8.46 -0.94 -1.01
C GLY A 404 9.67 -1.19 -1.92
N ILE A 405 10.89 -1.23 -1.34
CA ILE A 405 12.14 -1.37 -2.12
C ILE A 405 12.19 -2.73 -2.79
N LEU A 406 11.97 -3.81 -2.03
CA LEU A 406 12.00 -5.17 -2.55
C LEU A 406 11.03 -5.32 -3.72
N GLY A 407 9.79 -4.88 -3.52
CA GLY A 407 8.73 -4.97 -4.49
C GLY A 407 9.08 -4.19 -5.73
N TYR A 408 9.50 -2.93 -5.62
CA TYR A 408 9.91 -2.14 -6.78
C TYR A 408 10.97 -2.88 -7.63
N TYR A 409 12.05 -3.35 -7.03
CA TYR A 409 13.14 -4.03 -7.77
C TYR A 409 12.82 -5.46 -8.22
N ALA A 410 11.79 -6.11 -7.67
CA ALA A 410 11.30 -7.42 -8.10
C ALA A 410 10.51 -7.38 -9.43
N GLY A 411 10.20 -6.17 -9.93
CA GLY A 411 9.59 -5.98 -11.24
C GLY A 411 8.14 -6.49 -11.37
N PRO A 412 7.48 -6.22 -12.50
CA PRO A 412 6.04 -6.45 -12.67
C PRO A 412 5.65 -7.94 -12.71
N HIS A 413 6.60 -8.84 -12.95
CA HIS A 413 6.34 -10.29 -13.03
C HIS A 413 6.40 -10.99 -11.66
N ALA A 414 6.79 -10.29 -10.59
CA ALA A 414 6.61 -10.77 -9.23
C ALA A 414 5.23 -10.35 -8.70
N HIS A 415 4.50 -11.30 -8.13
CA HIS A 415 3.25 -11.08 -7.44
C HIS A 415 3.47 -11.15 -5.93
N HIS A 416 3.30 -10.03 -5.23
CA HIS A 416 3.56 -9.94 -3.80
C HIS A 416 2.29 -10.13 -2.99
N ILE A 417 2.31 -11.09 -2.07
CA ILE A 417 1.33 -11.27 -1.00
C ILE A 417 1.85 -10.53 0.23
N ASP A 418 1.14 -9.46 0.58
CA ASP A 418 1.49 -8.60 1.71
C ASP A 418 0.71 -8.98 2.97
N VAL A 419 1.40 -9.64 3.91
CA VAL A 419 0.81 -10.08 5.18
C VAL A 419 0.36 -8.93 6.08
N LEU A 420 0.79 -7.69 5.81
CA LEU A 420 0.33 -6.50 6.51
C LEU A 420 -0.95 -5.92 5.91
N GLY A 421 -1.41 -6.42 4.75
CA GLY A 421 -2.62 -5.95 4.08
C GLY A 421 -2.55 -4.48 3.62
N ILE A 422 -1.35 -3.94 3.36
CA ILE A 422 -1.17 -2.61 2.77
C ILE A 422 -1.44 -2.70 1.27
N THR A 423 -0.84 -3.67 0.59
CA THR A 423 -0.96 -3.84 -0.86
C THR A 423 -1.84 -5.02 -1.29
N ASP A 424 -2.09 -5.99 -0.40
CA ASP A 424 -2.89 -7.18 -0.71
C ASP A 424 -4.40 -6.91 -0.56
N PRO A 425 -5.22 -7.25 -1.56
CA PRO A 425 -6.66 -6.99 -1.54
C PRO A 425 -7.40 -7.91 -0.55
N LEU A 426 -7.06 -9.18 -0.41
CA LEU A 426 -7.79 -10.06 0.50
C LEU A 426 -7.42 -9.77 1.96
N LEU A 427 -6.12 -9.71 2.26
CA LEU A 427 -5.61 -9.57 3.62
C LEU A 427 -5.94 -8.20 4.23
N SER A 428 -6.09 -7.15 3.43
CA SER A 428 -6.58 -5.84 3.90
C SER A 428 -8.04 -5.87 4.39
N ARG A 429 -8.82 -6.89 4.03
CA ARG A 429 -10.22 -7.06 4.43
C ARG A 429 -10.38 -7.99 5.63
N LEU A 430 -9.35 -8.77 5.94
CA LEU A 430 -9.31 -9.60 7.14
C LEU A 430 -8.91 -8.77 8.38
N PRO A 431 -9.43 -9.11 9.57
CA PRO A 431 -8.95 -8.49 10.80
C PRO A 431 -7.47 -8.82 11.01
N ALA A 432 -6.72 -7.86 11.55
CA ALA A 432 -5.40 -8.17 12.08
C ALA A 432 -5.52 -9.17 13.23
N TYR A 433 -4.64 -10.17 13.31
CA TYR A 433 -4.69 -11.11 14.43
C TYR A 433 -4.19 -10.45 15.72
N ASP A 434 -4.58 -11.00 16.86
CA ASP A 434 -4.23 -10.45 18.17
C ASP A 434 -2.74 -10.66 18.49
N ASP A 435 -1.97 -9.65 18.09
CA ASP A 435 -0.54 -9.54 18.34
C ASP A 435 -0.29 -8.45 19.40
N ALA A 436 0.31 -8.82 20.52
CA ALA A 436 0.69 -7.88 21.56
C ALA A 436 1.86 -6.97 21.16
N THR A 437 2.57 -7.29 20.07
CA THR A 437 3.76 -6.58 19.56
C THR A 437 3.47 -5.69 18.35
N TRP A 438 2.19 -5.36 18.13
CA TRP A 438 1.76 -4.50 17.03
C TRP A 438 2.50 -3.15 17.04
N ALA A 439 2.80 -2.64 15.85
CA ALA A 439 3.31 -1.30 15.65
C ALA A 439 2.32 -0.47 14.82
N PRO A 440 2.24 0.86 15.01
CA PRO A 440 1.39 1.70 14.17
C PRO A 440 1.65 1.45 12.68
N GLY A 441 0.60 1.02 11.97
CA GLY A 441 0.68 0.74 10.53
C GLY A 441 1.24 -0.63 10.14
N HIS A 442 1.70 -1.46 11.08
CA HIS A 442 2.16 -2.83 10.84
C HIS A 442 1.29 -3.80 11.63
N PHE A 443 0.17 -4.20 11.03
CA PHE A 443 -0.75 -5.14 11.64
C PHE A 443 -0.75 -6.43 10.80
N ALA A 444 -0.28 -7.53 11.36
CA ALA A 444 -0.13 -8.78 10.61
C ALA A 444 -1.47 -9.54 10.52
N ARG A 445 -1.65 -10.27 9.42
CA ARG A 445 -2.83 -11.10 9.15
C ARG A 445 -2.43 -12.57 9.02
N ILE A 446 -3.38 -13.43 9.36
CA ILE A 446 -3.29 -14.85 9.06
C ILE A 446 -3.54 -15.05 7.57
N VAL A 447 -2.58 -15.70 6.91
CA VAL A 447 -2.70 -16.13 5.51
C VAL A 447 -3.50 -17.42 5.49
N ALA A 448 -4.73 -17.36 5.00
CA ALA A 448 -5.61 -18.51 4.90
C ALA A 448 -4.96 -19.66 4.10
N GLU A 449 -5.19 -20.89 4.53
CA GLU A 449 -4.72 -22.08 3.81
C GLU A 449 -5.23 -22.07 2.36
N GLY A 450 -4.34 -22.31 1.41
CA GLY A 450 -4.68 -22.29 -0.02
C GLY A 450 -4.61 -20.93 -0.69
N TYR A 451 -4.38 -19.82 0.04
CA TYR A 451 -4.31 -18.48 -0.57
C TYR A 451 -3.04 -18.30 -1.42
N ILE A 452 -1.89 -18.80 -0.98
CA ILE A 452 -0.64 -18.72 -1.76
C ILE A 452 -0.78 -19.56 -3.04
N GLU A 453 -1.31 -20.77 -2.92
CA GLU A 453 -1.61 -21.69 -4.01
C GLU A 453 -2.62 -21.07 -4.98
N THR A 454 -3.58 -20.29 -4.47
CA THR A 454 -4.52 -19.54 -5.31
C THR A 454 -3.80 -18.59 -6.24
N ARG A 455 -2.79 -17.88 -5.73
CA ARG A 455 -1.97 -16.96 -6.52
C ARG A 455 -1.01 -17.68 -7.46
N LEU A 456 -0.45 -18.80 -7.02
CA LEU A 456 0.44 -19.62 -7.85
C LEU A 456 -0.31 -20.24 -9.03
N TYR A 457 -1.45 -20.88 -8.78
CA TYR A 457 -2.12 -21.71 -9.77
C TYR A 457 -3.13 -20.93 -10.60
N GLY A 458 -3.67 -19.83 -10.08
CA GLY A 458 -4.69 -19.01 -10.73
C GLY A 458 -6.12 -19.55 -10.53
N TYR A 459 -6.30 -20.47 -9.58
CA TYR A 459 -7.58 -21.05 -9.18
C TYR A 459 -7.83 -20.69 -7.73
N ASN A 460 -9.05 -20.33 -7.34
CA ASN A 460 -9.33 -20.08 -5.93
C ASN A 460 -9.37 -21.40 -5.13
N LEU A 461 -8.26 -21.66 -4.45
CA LEU A 461 -7.96 -22.84 -3.65
C LEU A 461 -7.97 -22.52 -2.16
N ILE A 462 -8.57 -21.41 -1.73
CA ILE A 462 -8.74 -21.11 -0.30
C ILE A 462 -9.57 -22.24 0.35
N SER A 463 -9.09 -22.78 1.47
CA SER A 463 -9.73 -23.91 2.17
C SER A 463 -11.08 -23.55 2.78
N ASP A 464 -11.18 -22.39 3.43
CA ASP A 464 -12.43 -21.88 3.98
C ASP A 464 -13.41 -21.56 2.84
N PRO A 465 -14.55 -22.27 2.72
CA PRO A 465 -15.51 -22.07 1.64
C PRO A 465 -16.19 -20.69 1.67
N ASN A 466 -16.36 -20.10 2.85
CA ASN A 466 -16.95 -18.77 2.99
C ASN A 466 -15.94 -17.71 2.52
N LEU A 467 -14.70 -17.79 2.99
CA LEU A 467 -13.64 -16.87 2.53
C LEU A 467 -13.34 -17.06 1.03
N ALA A 468 -13.37 -18.29 0.53
CA ALA A 468 -13.25 -18.54 -0.91
C ALA A 468 -14.35 -17.82 -1.70
N THR A 469 -15.60 -17.90 -1.24
CA THR A 469 -16.73 -17.19 -1.86
C THR A 469 -16.54 -15.67 -1.79
N TYR A 470 -16.08 -15.14 -0.65
CA TYR A 470 -15.75 -13.72 -0.50
C TYR A 470 -14.67 -13.28 -1.50
N TYR A 471 -13.61 -14.08 -1.63
CA TYR A 471 -12.50 -13.81 -2.55
C TYR A 471 -12.93 -13.88 -4.02
N ASP A 472 -13.82 -14.80 -4.41
CA ASP A 472 -14.38 -14.82 -5.78
C ASP A 472 -15.09 -13.49 -6.12
N ARG A 473 -15.89 -12.96 -5.17
CA ARG A 473 -16.55 -11.65 -5.34
C ARG A 473 -15.55 -10.51 -5.40
N LEU A 474 -14.52 -10.54 -4.56
CA LEU A 474 -13.44 -9.56 -4.60
C LEU A 474 -12.67 -9.60 -5.92
N GLN A 475 -12.39 -10.80 -6.45
CA GLN A 475 -11.71 -11.00 -7.72
C GLN A 475 -12.49 -10.40 -8.90
N THR A 476 -13.83 -10.54 -8.91
CA THR A 476 -14.70 -9.85 -9.88
C THR A 476 -14.49 -8.33 -9.83
N ILE A 477 -14.33 -7.75 -8.64
CA ILE A 477 -14.10 -6.30 -8.46
C ILE A 477 -12.72 -5.89 -8.99
N ILE A 478 -11.65 -6.56 -8.56
CA ILE A 478 -10.27 -6.12 -8.80
C ILE A 478 -9.70 -6.56 -10.17
N SER A 479 -10.25 -7.61 -10.79
CA SER A 479 -9.74 -8.14 -12.07
C SER A 479 -10.79 -8.21 -13.18
N GLY A 480 -12.09 -8.22 -12.88
CA GLY A 480 -13.16 -8.31 -13.89
C GLY A 480 -13.26 -7.10 -14.85
N PRO A 481 -14.07 -7.15 -15.91
CA PRO A 481 -14.25 -6.01 -16.82
C PRO A 481 -14.85 -4.79 -16.11
N LEU A 482 -14.30 -3.59 -16.35
CA LEU A 482 -14.65 -2.36 -15.61
C LEU A 482 -16.15 -2.05 -15.60
N PHE A 483 -16.83 -2.27 -16.73
CA PHE A 483 -18.22 -1.89 -16.96
C PHE A 483 -19.19 -3.09 -16.98
N SER A 484 -18.80 -4.25 -16.46
CA SER A 484 -19.75 -5.38 -16.36
C SER A 484 -20.76 -5.16 -15.22
N GLY A 485 -22.01 -5.57 -15.44
CA GLY A 485 -23.06 -5.49 -14.41
C GLY A 485 -22.71 -6.29 -13.16
N GLU A 486 -22.14 -7.49 -13.33
CA GLU A 486 -21.67 -8.35 -12.24
C GLU A 486 -20.64 -7.65 -11.35
N ARG A 487 -19.72 -6.88 -11.95
CA ARG A 487 -18.70 -6.13 -11.19
C ARG A 487 -19.34 -5.02 -10.37
N TRP A 488 -20.26 -4.25 -10.94
CA TRP A 488 -20.94 -3.17 -10.23
C TRP A 488 -21.85 -3.70 -9.11
N GLU A 489 -22.52 -4.83 -9.32
CA GLU A 489 -23.25 -5.53 -8.27
C GLU A 489 -22.32 -5.98 -7.14
N ALA A 490 -21.16 -6.56 -7.47
CA ALA A 490 -20.16 -6.96 -6.47
C ALA A 490 -19.60 -5.75 -5.69
N ILE A 491 -19.32 -4.63 -6.36
CA ILE A 491 -18.91 -3.37 -5.71
C ILE A 491 -19.98 -2.92 -4.72
N TRP A 492 -21.23 -2.82 -5.15
CA TRP A 492 -22.34 -2.39 -4.29
C TRP A 492 -22.52 -3.31 -3.09
N ALA A 493 -22.56 -4.62 -3.31
CA ALA A 493 -22.70 -5.62 -2.26
C ALA A 493 -21.54 -5.56 -1.25
N MET A 494 -20.30 -5.34 -1.71
CA MET A 494 -19.15 -5.23 -0.82
C MET A 494 -19.16 -3.92 0.00
N HIS A 495 -19.58 -2.80 -0.58
CA HIS A 495 -19.68 -1.51 0.14
C HIS A 495 -20.84 -1.47 1.14
N THR A 496 -21.88 -2.26 0.92
CA THR A 496 -23.03 -2.39 1.83
C THR A 496 -22.83 -3.46 2.91
N GLY A 497 -21.67 -4.12 2.93
CA GLY A 497 -21.35 -5.17 3.91
C GLY A 497 -22.07 -6.50 3.65
N ALA A 498 -22.69 -6.70 2.48
CA ALA A 498 -23.47 -7.90 2.18
C ALA A 498 -22.63 -9.19 2.22
N TYR A 499 -21.31 -9.09 2.05
CA TYR A 499 -20.39 -10.22 2.11
C TYR A 499 -19.68 -10.37 3.46
N ASP A 500 -19.88 -9.48 4.44
CA ASP A 500 -19.11 -9.48 5.69
C ASP A 500 -19.33 -10.75 6.51
N HIS A 501 -20.53 -11.34 6.42
CA HIS A 501 -20.88 -12.61 7.06
C HIS A 501 -20.06 -13.81 6.57
N LEU A 502 -19.36 -13.68 5.43
CA LEU A 502 -18.48 -14.71 4.90
C LEU A 502 -17.09 -14.72 5.55
N ILE A 503 -16.75 -13.68 6.32
CA ILE A 503 -15.48 -13.60 7.05
C ILE A 503 -15.72 -14.10 8.48
N ASP A 504 -15.05 -15.20 8.86
CA ASP A 504 -14.99 -15.60 10.27
C ASP A 504 -14.05 -14.67 11.04
N TYR A 505 -14.61 -13.54 11.49
CA TYR A 505 -13.86 -12.51 12.20
C TYR A 505 -13.13 -13.09 13.43
N ARG A 506 -13.78 -13.99 14.18
CA ARG A 506 -13.23 -14.51 15.42
C ARG A 506 -12.04 -15.43 15.14
N PHE A 507 -12.14 -16.28 14.12
CA PHE A 507 -11.06 -17.17 13.70
C PHE A 507 -9.82 -16.36 13.26
N TYR A 508 -9.98 -15.37 12.39
CA TYR A 508 -8.84 -14.59 11.89
C TYR A 508 -8.28 -13.61 12.91
N ARG A 509 -9.10 -13.09 13.84
CA ARG A 509 -8.65 -12.20 14.91
C ARG A 509 -7.96 -12.96 16.04
N TYR A 510 -8.49 -14.12 16.43
CA TYR A 510 -7.99 -14.93 17.54
C TYR A 510 -7.67 -16.36 17.08
N PRO A 511 -6.71 -16.52 16.14
CA PRO A 511 -6.30 -17.83 15.67
C PRO A 511 -5.66 -18.62 16.81
N ASP A 512 -5.86 -19.93 16.82
CA ASP A 512 -5.15 -20.82 17.73
C ASP A 512 -3.64 -20.89 17.40
N ALA A 513 -2.89 -21.64 18.22
CA ALA A 513 -1.45 -21.77 18.02
C ALA A 513 -1.10 -22.50 16.71
N ASP A 514 -1.89 -23.52 16.36
CA ASP A 514 -1.64 -24.36 15.19
C ASP A 514 -1.86 -23.57 13.89
N GLU A 515 -2.91 -22.76 13.85
CA GLU A 515 -3.23 -21.90 12.70
C GLU A 515 -2.18 -20.80 12.51
N ARG A 516 -1.69 -20.21 13.59
CA ARG A 516 -0.58 -19.25 13.54
C ARG A 516 0.69 -19.91 13.01
N GLN A 517 1.02 -21.09 13.51
CA GLN A 517 2.18 -21.85 13.07
C GLN A 517 2.05 -22.25 11.60
N ARG A 518 0.88 -22.71 11.15
CA ARG A 518 0.59 -23.05 9.76
C ARG A 518 0.75 -21.84 8.84
N SER A 519 0.13 -20.72 9.21
CA SER A 519 0.25 -19.48 8.45
C SER A 519 1.72 -19.05 8.35
N GLN A 520 2.46 -19.05 9.45
CA GLN A 520 3.88 -18.66 9.44
C GLN A 520 4.74 -19.63 8.61
N ALA A 521 4.49 -20.93 8.71
CA ALA A 521 5.18 -21.95 7.92
C ALA A 521 4.95 -21.78 6.42
N SER A 522 3.73 -21.39 6.01
CA SER A 522 3.40 -21.13 4.60
C SER A 522 4.19 -19.98 3.96
N LEU A 523 4.73 -19.06 4.76
CA LEU A 523 5.58 -17.97 4.30
C LEU A 523 7.04 -18.40 4.05
N SER A 524 7.38 -19.67 4.32
CA SER A 524 8.74 -20.22 4.17
C SER A 524 8.76 -21.42 3.21
N PRO A 525 9.56 -21.39 2.13
CA PRO A 525 10.41 -20.28 1.68
C PRO A 525 9.57 -19.10 1.16
N PRO A 526 10.04 -17.84 1.28
CA PRO A 526 9.25 -16.65 0.93
C PRO A 526 9.17 -16.34 -0.58
N ILE A 527 9.83 -17.16 -1.40
CA ILE A 527 9.86 -17.06 -2.85
C ILE A 527 9.30 -18.37 -3.40
N HIS A 528 8.12 -18.30 -4.00
CA HIS A 528 7.40 -19.45 -4.53
C HIS A 528 7.44 -19.40 -6.07
N PRO A 529 8.23 -20.27 -6.72
CA PRO A 529 8.27 -20.34 -8.18
C PRO A 529 6.92 -20.83 -8.70
N ARG A 530 6.44 -20.22 -9.78
CA ARG A 530 5.16 -20.61 -10.37
C ARG A 530 5.35 -21.90 -11.19
N PRO A 531 4.60 -22.98 -10.92
CA PRO A 531 4.72 -24.19 -11.73
C PRO A 531 4.29 -23.96 -13.18
N ALA A 532 4.75 -24.87 -14.05
CA ALA A 532 4.36 -24.88 -15.46
C ALA A 532 2.81 -24.91 -15.62
N PRO A 533 2.25 -24.31 -16.69
CA PRO A 533 0.80 -24.22 -16.88
C PRO A 533 0.04 -25.54 -16.69
N LEU A 534 0.53 -26.65 -17.28
CA LEU A 534 -0.08 -27.96 -17.13
C LEU A 534 -0.10 -28.42 -15.66
N THR A 535 1.05 -28.34 -14.97
CA THR A 535 1.17 -28.70 -13.55
C THR A 535 0.20 -27.90 -12.69
N ARG A 536 0.04 -26.60 -12.93
CA ARG A 536 -0.91 -25.76 -12.18
C ARG A 536 -2.34 -26.26 -12.26
N MET A 537 -2.78 -26.65 -13.46
CA MET A 537 -4.14 -27.14 -13.70
C MET A 537 -4.37 -28.52 -13.07
N ILE A 538 -3.37 -29.40 -13.17
CA ILE A 538 -3.40 -30.72 -12.53
C ILE A 538 -3.47 -30.55 -11.01
N GLU A 539 -2.58 -29.76 -10.40
CA GLU A 539 -2.54 -29.60 -8.94
C GLU A 539 -3.78 -28.90 -8.39
N ALA A 540 -4.32 -27.90 -9.10
CA ALA A 540 -5.60 -27.30 -8.76
C ALA A 540 -6.73 -28.34 -8.83
N GLY A 541 -6.76 -29.16 -9.88
CA GLY A 541 -7.72 -30.26 -10.01
C GLY A 541 -7.62 -31.27 -8.88
N ASN A 542 -6.40 -31.69 -8.52
CA ASN A 542 -6.12 -32.63 -7.42
C ASN A 542 -6.64 -32.05 -6.10
N THR A 543 -6.34 -30.78 -5.83
CA THR A 543 -6.78 -30.08 -4.63
C THR A 543 -8.31 -30.00 -4.53
N TYR A 544 -8.98 -29.62 -5.63
CA TYR A 544 -10.44 -29.59 -5.67
C TYR A 544 -11.06 -30.99 -5.51
N PHE A 545 -10.47 -32.01 -6.12
CA PHE A 545 -10.96 -33.39 -6.01
C PHE A 545 -10.87 -33.88 -4.57
N ALA A 546 -9.72 -33.70 -3.91
CA ALA A 546 -9.50 -34.05 -2.50
C ALA A 546 -10.51 -33.36 -1.57
N ARG A 547 -10.89 -32.11 -1.88
CA ARG A 547 -11.90 -31.33 -1.13
C ARG A 547 -13.34 -31.57 -1.57
N ARG A 548 -13.61 -32.59 -2.40
CA ARG A 548 -14.94 -32.92 -2.97
C ARG A 548 -15.59 -31.78 -3.76
N GLN A 549 -14.83 -30.80 -4.25
CA GLN A 549 -15.29 -29.73 -5.15
C GLN A 549 -15.26 -30.21 -6.61
N LEU A 550 -15.97 -31.31 -6.89
CA LEU A 550 -15.81 -32.13 -8.09
C LEU A 550 -16.05 -31.36 -9.41
N LYS A 551 -16.98 -30.39 -9.43
CA LYS A 551 -17.23 -29.57 -10.63
C LYS A 551 -16.02 -28.69 -10.98
N ARG A 552 -15.33 -28.15 -9.97
CA ARG A 552 -14.13 -27.32 -10.15
C ARG A 552 -12.94 -28.20 -10.55
N ALA A 553 -12.82 -29.39 -9.96
CA ALA A 553 -11.83 -30.39 -10.35
C ALA A 553 -11.98 -30.77 -11.83
N ALA A 554 -13.20 -31.10 -12.27
CA ALA A 554 -13.48 -31.46 -13.66
C ALA A 554 -13.09 -30.33 -14.63
N ARG A 555 -13.37 -29.08 -14.27
CA ARG A 555 -12.97 -27.92 -15.06
C ARG A 555 -11.45 -27.79 -15.15
N ALA A 556 -10.74 -27.86 -14.03
CA ALA A 556 -9.28 -27.74 -14.00
C ALA A 556 -8.59 -28.85 -14.83
N TYR A 557 -9.04 -30.10 -14.70
CA TYR A 557 -8.52 -31.19 -15.53
C TYR A 557 -8.87 -31.03 -17.02
N SER A 558 -10.05 -30.51 -17.35
CA SER A 558 -10.41 -30.23 -18.75
C SER A 558 -9.53 -29.15 -19.36
N GLU A 559 -9.18 -28.11 -18.59
CA GLU A 559 -8.22 -27.08 -19.01
C GLU A 559 -6.81 -27.68 -19.14
N ALA A 560 -6.41 -28.59 -18.27
CA ALA A 560 -5.13 -29.33 -18.39
C ALA A 560 -5.05 -30.13 -19.69
N ILE A 561 -6.13 -30.85 -20.04
CA ILE A 561 -6.24 -31.61 -21.30
C ILE A 561 -6.17 -30.68 -22.52
N ALA A 562 -6.70 -29.46 -22.44
CA ALA A 562 -6.61 -28.50 -23.53
C ALA A 562 -5.17 -28.01 -23.78
N ILE A 563 -4.32 -28.00 -22.75
CA ILE A 563 -2.89 -27.68 -22.87
C ILE A 563 -2.10 -28.85 -23.42
N ALA A 564 -2.32 -30.06 -22.88
CA ALA A 564 -1.60 -31.27 -23.25
C ALA A 564 -2.60 -32.41 -23.51
N PRO A 565 -3.16 -32.49 -24.74
CA PRO A 565 -4.23 -33.45 -25.05
C PRO A 565 -3.76 -34.91 -25.11
N ASP A 566 -2.46 -35.12 -25.28
CA ASP A 566 -1.76 -36.39 -25.35
C ASP A 566 -1.24 -36.90 -23.99
N GLU A 567 -1.35 -36.10 -22.94
CA GLU A 567 -0.96 -36.51 -21.58
C GLU A 567 -2.03 -37.42 -20.94
N PRO A 568 -1.72 -38.68 -20.60
CA PRO A 568 -2.73 -39.62 -20.09
C PRO A 568 -3.30 -39.25 -18.72
N PHE A 569 -2.51 -38.55 -17.89
CA PHE A 569 -2.80 -38.33 -16.47
C PHE A 569 -4.02 -37.40 -16.23
N PRO A 570 -4.14 -36.23 -16.88
CA PRO A 570 -5.35 -35.40 -16.81
C PRO A 570 -6.64 -36.14 -17.21
N HIS A 571 -6.59 -36.99 -18.24
CA HIS A 571 -7.74 -37.79 -18.67
C HIS A 571 -8.15 -38.83 -17.61
N HIS A 572 -7.18 -39.47 -16.95
CA HIS A 572 -7.44 -40.37 -15.82
C HIS A 572 -8.16 -39.62 -14.69
N ASN A 573 -7.60 -38.50 -14.25
CA ASN A 573 -8.17 -37.72 -13.14
C ASN A 573 -9.57 -37.17 -13.48
N LEU A 574 -9.79 -36.75 -14.73
CA LEU A 574 -11.12 -36.34 -15.19
C LEU A 574 -12.11 -37.51 -15.16
N GLY A 575 -11.69 -38.72 -15.56
CA GLY A 575 -12.49 -39.93 -15.46
C GLY A 575 -12.91 -40.26 -14.03
N ALA A 576 -11.96 -40.22 -13.10
CA ALA A 576 -12.22 -40.43 -11.66
C ALA A 576 -13.18 -39.36 -11.11
N THR A 577 -13.00 -38.11 -11.53
CA THR A 577 -13.89 -37.00 -11.17
C THR A 577 -15.32 -37.23 -11.67
N TYR A 578 -15.51 -37.69 -12.90
CA TYR A 578 -16.84 -37.99 -13.43
C TYR A 578 -17.51 -39.18 -12.75
N LEU A 579 -16.75 -40.21 -12.35
CA LEU A 579 -17.31 -41.30 -11.51
C LEU A 579 -17.81 -40.77 -10.17
N SER A 580 -17.00 -39.94 -9.50
CA SER A 580 -17.40 -39.29 -8.24
C SER A 580 -18.61 -38.35 -8.40
N LEU A 581 -18.81 -37.77 -9.60
CA LEU A 581 -20.00 -36.98 -9.94
C LEU A 581 -21.23 -37.82 -10.28
N GLY A 582 -21.10 -39.15 -10.35
CA GLY A 582 -22.18 -40.06 -10.74
C GLY A 582 -22.45 -40.11 -12.25
N ASP A 583 -21.47 -39.73 -13.09
CA ASP A 583 -21.57 -39.73 -14.55
C ASP A 583 -20.67 -40.81 -15.18
N PRO A 584 -21.10 -42.08 -15.18
CA PRO A 584 -20.29 -43.20 -15.70
C PRO A 584 -20.06 -43.10 -17.22
N SER A 585 -20.94 -42.42 -17.95
CA SER A 585 -20.82 -42.24 -19.40
C SER A 585 -19.63 -41.35 -19.75
N ARG A 586 -19.52 -40.17 -19.13
CA ARG A 586 -18.35 -39.28 -19.32
C ARG A 586 -17.09 -39.86 -18.70
N ALA A 587 -17.20 -40.56 -17.57
CA ALA A 587 -16.05 -41.24 -16.97
C ALA A 587 -15.44 -42.28 -17.92
N ARG A 588 -16.28 -43.13 -18.54
CA ARG A 588 -15.83 -44.12 -19.52
C ARG A 588 -15.04 -43.47 -20.65
N ILE A 589 -15.56 -42.38 -21.22
CA ILE A 589 -14.89 -41.66 -22.31
C ILE A 589 -13.51 -41.17 -21.87
N ALA A 590 -13.41 -40.50 -20.73
CA ALA A 590 -12.15 -39.95 -20.22
C ALA A 590 -11.13 -41.06 -19.89
N PHE A 591 -11.55 -42.14 -19.21
CA PHE A 591 -10.64 -43.26 -18.96
C PHE A 591 -10.22 -43.99 -20.23
N SER A 592 -11.12 -44.18 -21.21
CA SER A 592 -10.77 -44.78 -22.49
C SER A 592 -9.73 -43.94 -23.22
N GLN A 593 -9.84 -42.61 -23.18
CA GLN A 593 -8.84 -41.71 -23.74
C GLN A 593 -7.49 -41.84 -23.01
N SER A 594 -7.49 -41.85 -21.68
CA SER A 594 -6.27 -42.08 -20.88
C SER A 594 -5.60 -43.42 -21.24
N ALA A 595 -6.39 -44.50 -21.31
CA ALA A 595 -5.90 -45.83 -21.65
C ALA A 595 -5.33 -45.89 -23.09
N ALA A 596 -5.98 -45.23 -24.06
CA ALA A 596 -5.51 -45.16 -25.44
C ALA A 596 -4.20 -44.38 -25.60
N LEU A 597 -3.97 -43.37 -24.74
CA LEU A 597 -2.71 -42.62 -24.67
C LEU A 597 -1.60 -43.37 -23.92
N GLY A 598 -1.85 -44.60 -23.47
CA GLY A 598 -0.83 -45.45 -22.82
C GLY A 598 -0.63 -45.16 -21.34
N SER A 599 -1.71 -44.81 -20.62
CA SER A 599 -1.70 -44.60 -19.17
C SER A 599 -0.91 -45.68 -18.42
N GLN A 600 -0.02 -45.24 -17.53
CA GLN A 600 0.71 -46.11 -16.62
C GLN A 600 -0.03 -46.30 -15.28
N VAL A 601 -1.25 -45.78 -15.16
CA VAL A 601 -2.05 -45.80 -13.92
C VAL A 601 -2.98 -47.02 -13.93
N PRO A 602 -2.75 -48.05 -13.09
CA PRO A 602 -3.57 -49.26 -13.05
C PRO A 602 -5.06 -48.98 -12.80
N GLU A 603 -5.35 -47.95 -12.01
CA GLU A 603 -6.71 -47.51 -11.66
C GLU A 603 -7.52 -47.10 -12.90
N THR A 604 -6.88 -46.59 -13.96
CA THR A 604 -7.53 -46.33 -15.27
C THR A 604 -8.19 -47.59 -15.81
N TYR A 605 -7.43 -48.68 -15.86
CA TYR A 605 -7.88 -49.96 -16.43
C TYR A 605 -8.87 -50.65 -15.50
N ARG A 606 -8.67 -50.57 -14.18
CA ARG A 606 -9.66 -51.07 -13.20
C ARG A 606 -11.01 -50.39 -13.34
N ALA A 607 -11.03 -49.07 -13.49
CA ALA A 607 -12.26 -48.31 -13.68
C ALA A 607 -12.98 -48.72 -14.99
N LEU A 608 -12.24 -48.88 -16.09
CA LEU A 608 -12.80 -49.34 -17.36
C LEU A 608 -13.33 -50.77 -17.31
N ILE A 609 -12.61 -51.70 -16.66
CA ILE A 609 -13.06 -53.08 -16.46
C ILE A 609 -14.37 -53.09 -15.66
N TRP A 610 -14.43 -52.34 -14.56
CA TRP A 610 -15.63 -52.22 -13.74
C TRP A 610 -16.80 -51.63 -14.51
N LEU A 611 -16.57 -50.55 -15.28
CA LEU A 611 -17.59 -49.92 -16.13
C LEU A 611 -18.11 -50.88 -17.23
N ALA A 612 -17.22 -51.65 -17.86
CA ALA A 612 -17.58 -52.61 -18.90
C ALA A 612 -18.41 -53.79 -18.33
N GLN A 613 -17.99 -54.34 -17.18
CA GLN A 613 -18.74 -55.38 -16.47
C GLN A 613 -20.13 -54.89 -16.06
N LYS A 614 -20.23 -53.68 -15.49
CA LYS A 614 -21.51 -53.09 -15.09
C LYS A 614 -22.45 -52.86 -16.29
N ALA A 615 -21.91 -52.59 -17.48
CA ALA A 615 -22.65 -52.42 -18.71
C ALA A 615 -22.93 -53.73 -19.48
N ASN A 616 -22.42 -54.89 -19.01
CA ASN A 616 -22.39 -56.15 -19.76
C ASN A 616 -21.76 -56.01 -21.17
N ASP A 617 -20.72 -55.18 -21.29
CA ASP A 617 -20.02 -54.88 -22.54
C ASP A 617 -18.73 -55.73 -22.65
N SER A 618 -18.87 -56.94 -23.19
CA SER A 618 -17.78 -57.90 -23.33
C SER A 618 -16.66 -57.42 -24.26
N GLU A 619 -16.99 -56.61 -25.27
CA GLU A 619 -16.01 -56.09 -26.22
C GLU A 619 -15.13 -55.03 -25.55
N ALA A 620 -15.74 -54.08 -24.84
CA ALA A 620 -15.01 -53.07 -24.07
C ALA A 620 -14.11 -53.69 -22.99
N LEU A 621 -14.58 -54.77 -22.33
CA LEU A 621 -13.80 -55.51 -21.35
C LEU A 621 -12.54 -56.12 -21.98
N GLN A 622 -12.68 -56.82 -23.10
CA GLN A 622 -11.55 -57.47 -23.78
C GLN A 622 -10.54 -56.43 -24.32
N ASN A 623 -11.03 -55.34 -24.89
CA ASN A 623 -10.19 -54.24 -25.37
C ASN A 623 -9.39 -53.60 -24.22
N THR A 624 -10.03 -53.35 -23.07
CA THR A 624 -9.39 -52.78 -21.89
C THR A 624 -8.28 -53.69 -21.36
N LEU A 625 -8.53 -54.99 -21.22
CA LEU A 625 -7.53 -55.96 -20.78
C LEU A 625 -6.34 -56.00 -21.75
N THR A 626 -6.60 -55.94 -23.05
CA THR A 626 -5.54 -55.93 -24.07
C THR A 626 -4.65 -54.69 -23.94
N LEU A 627 -5.24 -53.50 -23.75
CA LEU A 627 -4.49 -52.27 -23.51
C LEU A 627 -3.71 -52.33 -22.19
N ALA A 628 -4.31 -52.88 -21.12
CA ALA A 628 -3.66 -52.99 -19.83
C ALA A 628 -2.38 -53.84 -19.89
N HIS A 629 -2.42 -55.01 -20.55
CA HIS A 629 -1.23 -55.86 -20.75
C HIS A 629 -0.16 -55.21 -21.63
N ARG A 630 -0.55 -54.29 -22.52
CA ARG A 630 0.39 -53.56 -23.37
C ARG A 630 1.09 -52.43 -22.62
N HIS A 631 0.36 -51.72 -21.76
CA HIS A 631 0.85 -50.47 -21.19
C HIS A 631 1.40 -50.63 -19.78
N LEU A 632 0.81 -51.49 -18.95
CA LEU A 632 1.24 -51.67 -17.57
C LEU A 632 2.38 -52.70 -17.44
N PRO A 633 3.28 -52.53 -16.46
CA PRO A 633 4.27 -53.54 -16.13
C PRO A 633 3.59 -54.79 -15.53
N THR A 634 4.23 -55.95 -15.68
CA THR A 634 3.65 -57.27 -15.35
C THR A 634 3.28 -57.43 -13.88
N ASP A 635 3.98 -56.73 -12.99
CA ASP A 635 3.74 -56.69 -11.54
C ASP A 635 2.51 -55.85 -11.15
N ALA A 636 2.07 -54.92 -12.00
CA ALA A 636 0.86 -54.13 -11.80
C ALA A 636 -0.42 -54.87 -12.25
N LEU A 637 -0.32 -55.84 -13.17
CA LEU A 637 -1.47 -56.58 -13.72
C LEU A 637 -2.32 -57.34 -12.68
N PRO A 638 -1.75 -58.00 -11.64
CA PRO A 638 -2.54 -58.68 -10.61
C PRO A 638 -3.53 -57.77 -9.89
N SER A 639 -3.23 -56.46 -9.77
CA SER A 639 -4.11 -55.49 -9.11
C SER A 639 -5.43 -55.27 -9.87
N LEU A 640 -5.46 -55.58 -11.17
CA LEU A 640 -6.64 -55.39 -12.03
C LEU A 640 -7.76 -56.38 -11.71
N TYR A 641 -7.40 -57.56 -11.18
CA TYR A 641 -8.31 -58.69 -10.98
C TYR A 641 -8.77 -58.86 -9.52
N GLN A 642 -8.32 -57.97 -8.61
CA GLN A 642 -8.76 -58.02 -7.22
C GLN A 642 -10.23 -57.57 -7.12
N ASN A 643 -11.11 -58.49 -6.70
CA ASN A 643 -12.56 -58.34 -6.53
C ASN A 643 -13.01 -57.32 -5.45
N ALA A 644 -12.21 -56.31 -5.13
CA ALA A 644 -12.65 -55.24 -4.27
C ALA A 644 -13.66 -54.39 -5.04
N LYS A 645 -14.85 -54.18 -4.45
CA LYS A 645 -15.79 -53.13 -4.86
C LYS A 645 -14.99 -51.90 -5.25
N PHE A 646 -15.06 -51.49 -6.53
CA PHE A 646 -14.49 -50.23 -6.95
C PHE A 646 -15.31 -49.13 -6.26
N GLU A 647 -14.84 -48.67 -5.10
CA GLU A 647 -15.35 -47.48 -4.45
C GLU A 647 -14.66 -46.26 -5.10
N PRO A 648 -15.41 -45.41 -5.82
CA PRO A 648 -14.86 -44.31 -6.60
C PRO A 648 -14.32 -43.13 -5.77
#